data_AF-A0A8T0XMM0-F1
#
_entry.id   AF-A0A8T0XMM0-F1
#
_cell.length_a   1.000
_cell.length_b   1.000
_cell.length_c   1.000
_cell.angle_alpha   90.00
_cell.angle_beta   90.00
_cell.angle_gamma   90.00
#
_symmetry.space_group_name_H-M   'P 1'
#
loop_
_entity.id
_entity.type
_entity.pdbx_description
1 polymer ?
#
loop_
_entity_poly.entity_id
_entity_poly.type
_entity_poly.pdbx_seq_one_letter_code
_entity_poly.pdbx_strand_id
1 'polypeptide(L)'
;MDLPSLAVVLRAALSHVPEERKAAEASLNQFQYTPQHLVRLLQIIVDGSCDMAVRQVASIHFKNFIAKNWSPNDPDESPKVLESDKAMVRENILGFIVQVPPLLRAQLGESIKTIIHSDYPEQWPSLLHWVTHNLELQNQIFGALYVLRVLARKYEFKSEDERIPLYHIVEETFPRLLSIFSKLVQIVNPPIEVADLIKLICKIFWSSIYLEIPKQLFDPNVFNAWMVLFINLLERPVPVEGQPIDPEIRKSWGWWKVKKWTIHILNRLYTRFGDLKLQKLESKAFAQMFQKTYAGKILACHMQLLNAIRTGDYLPDRVINLVLQYLTNSVTKNSMYQMMQPQIDILLFEIIFPLMCFNDKDQNLWDEDPHEYVRKGYDIIEDLYSPRTAAMDFVSELVRKRGKNNLQKFIHFVVDIFRRYDEAPADLKPYRQKDGALLAIGTLCDKLKQTDPYKSELERMLVQHVFPEFSSRVGHLRAKAAWVAGQYAHINFSDPNNFRQAMHCIVSGMRDPDLPVRVDSVFALRSFVEACKDLDEIRPILPQLLDEFFKLMNEVENEDLVFTLETIVDKFGEEMAPYALGLCQNLAAAFWRCMASSEADDEADDSGALAAVGCLRAISTILESISSLPHLFIQIEPTLLPIMRRMLTSDGQDVYEEVLEIVSYMTFFSPTISLDMWSLWPLMMEALNDWAIDFFENILVPLDNYISRGTDHFLACKDPDYQQSLWNALQSIMMDENMEDSDIEPAPKLIEVLFQNCKGNVDPWVEHYLRITIERLRRTQKPYLKCLLVQVIANALYYNPLLTLETLNKLGVAADIFNHWFAMLQQVKKSGARVNFKREHDKKVCCLGLTSLIGLPADKIPAEALDRIFKATLELLVAYKNQVAENKKQNEEDADDMDGFDADEEDDEEVDSDKEMGLDDEDGDEVSSLELQKLAAEVCFFFQSVLACTNHLSW
;
A
#
# COMPACT_ATOMS: atom_id res chain seq x y z
N MET A 1 41.74 -6.38 25.70
CA MET A 1 41.93 -4.95 26.07
C MET A 1 41.33 -4.72 27.44
N ASP A 2 42.08 -4.14 28.38
CA ASP A 2 41.59 -3.80 29.72
C ASP A 2 40.67 -2.56 29.70
N LEU A 3 39.93 -2.35 30.80
CA LEU A 3 38.90 -1.30 30.90
C LEU A 3 39.45 0.13 30.70
N PRO A 4 40.60 0.52 31.28
CA PRO A 4 41.17 1.85 31.07
C PRO A 4 41.57 2.10 29.61
N SER A 5 42.17 1.12 28.95
CA SER A 5 42.55 1.24 27.53
C SER A 5 41.33 1.36 26.63
N LEU A 6 40.26 0.60 26.91
CA LEU A 6 39.01 0.68 26.16
C LEU A 6 38.36 2.06 26.31
N ALA A 7 38.36 2.65 27.51
CA ALA A 7 37.85 4.01 27.72
C ALA A 7 38.66 5.07 26.95
N VAL A 8 39.98 4.90 26.83
CA VAL A 8 40.84 5.79 26.01
C VAL A 8 40.51 5.66 24.53
N VAL A 9 40.34 4.43 24.02
CA VAL A 9 39.95 4.18 22.62
C VAL A 9 38.58 4.79 22.31
N LEU A 10 37.60 4.60 23.20
CA LEU A 10 36.27 5.22 23.05
C LEU A 10 36.33 6.75 23.08
N ARG A 11 37.23 7.34 23.86
CA ARG A 11 37.47 8.79 23.85
C ARG A 11 38.12 9.25 22.55
N ALA A 12 39.05 8.47 22.00
CA ALA A 12 39.68 8.77 20.70
C ALA A 12 38.69 8.67 19.54
N ALA A 13 37.68 7.79 19.64
CA ALA A 13 36.56 7.72 18.68
C ALA A 13 35.69 9.01 18.67
N LEU A 14 35.81 9.87 19.69
CA LEU A 14 35.17 11.18 19.77
C LEU A 14 36.07 12.33 19.33
N SER A 15 37.30 12.06 18.86
CA SER A 15 38.25 13.10 18.46
C SER A 15 37.75 13.87 17.24
N HIS A 16 37.99 15.18 17.22
CA HIS A 16 37.79 16.02 16.04
C HIS A 16 38.82 15.76 14.94
N VAL A 17 39.90 15.01 15.23
CA VAL A 17 40.93 14.62 14.27
C VAL A 17 40.49 13.34 13.54
N PRO A 18 40.24 13.38 12.21
CA PRO A 18 39.71 12.22 11.48
C PRO A 18 40.58 10.96 11.57
N GLU A 19 41.90 11.14 11.58
CA GLU A 19 42.86 10.03 11.67
C GLU A 19 42.80 9.31 13.03
N GLU A 20 42.65 10.06 14.13
CA GLU A 20 42.51 9.48 15.48
C GLU A 20 41.19 8.72 15.62
N ARG A 21 40.10 9.27 15.08
CA ARG A 21 38.80 8.62 15.07
C ARG A 21 38.82 7.31 14.28
N LYS A 22 39.33 7.32 13.05
CA LYS A 22 39.45 6.12 12.20
C LYS A 22 40.33 5.05 12.86
N ALA A 23 41.45 5.46 13.47
CA ALA A 23 42.32 4.53 14.19
C ALA A 23 41.62 3.90 15.41
N ALA A 24 40.82 4.69 16.15
CA ALA A 24 40.03 4.20 17.27
C ALA A 24 38.93 3.22 16.83
N GLU A 25 38.19 3.53 15.77
CA GLU A 25 37.17 2.64 15.18
C GLU A 25 37.77 1.33 14.68
N ALA A 26 38.92 1.39 13.99
CA ALA A 26 39.66 0.19 13.58
C ALA A 26 40.08 -0.67 14.78
N SER A 27 40.51 -0.03 15.87
CA SER A 27 40.85 -0.73 17.11
C SER A 27 39.62 -1.40 17.74
N LEU A 28 38.49 -0.70 17.85
CA LEU A 28 37.23 -1.27 18.34
C LEU A 28 36.82 -2.49 17.50
N ASN A 29 36.88 -2.38 16.17
CA ASN A 29 36.56 -3.47 15.25
C ASN A 29 37.49 -4.68 15.41
N GLN A 30 38.77 -4.46 15.70
CA GLN A 30 39.73 -5.53 15.93
C GLN A 30 39.45 -6.28 17.24
N PHE A 31 39.04 -5.58 18.29
CA PHE A 31 38.89 -6.15 19.64
C PHE A 31 37.46 -6.55 20.01
N GLN A 32 36.47 -6.27 19.16
CA GLN A 32 35.04 -6.48 19.47
C GLN A 32 34.67 -7.94 19.81
N TYR A 33 35.36 -8.92 19.22
CA TYR A 33 35.13 -10.35 19.46
C TYR A 33 35.99 -10.94 20.58
N THR A 34 36.77 -10.12 21.28
CA THR A 34 37.61 -10.62 22.39
C THR A 34 36.77 -10.93 23.63
N PRO A 35 37.14 -11.96 24.43
CA PRO A 35 36.43 -12.29 25.65
C PRO A 35 36.31 -11.10 26.60
N GLN A 36 35.14 -10.94 27.22
CA GLN A 36 34.72 -9.87 28.11
C GLN A 36 34.64 -8.48 27.46
N HIS A 37 34.82 -8.33 26.15
CA HIS A 37 34.69 -7.02 25.51
C HIS A 37 33.32 -6.39 25.78
N LEU A 38 32.26 -7.18 25.59
CA LEU A 38 30.88 -6.75 25.82
C LEU A 38 30.61 -6.39 27.29
N VAL A 39 31.15 -7.18 28.22
CA VAL A 39 31.03 -6.93 29.67
C VAL A 39 31.76 -5.64 30.07
N ARG A 40 32.94 -5.37 29.50
CA ARG A 40 33.70 -4.13 29.76
C ARG A 40 32.99 -2.89 29.22
N LEU A 41 32.36 -2.98 28.04
CA LEU A 41 31.51 -1.91 27.52
C LEU A 41 30.38 -1.61 28.50
N LEU A 42 29.69 -2.64 29.01
CA LEU A 42 28.64 -2.48 30.01
C LEU A 42 29.15 -1.82 31.31
N GLN A 43 30.34 -2.19 31.78
CA GLN A 43 30.96 -1.56 32.95
C GLN A 43 31.23 -0.07 32.72
N ILE A 44 31.76 0.32 31.55
CA ILE A 44 32.01 1.73 31.20
C ILE A 44 30.70 2.52 31.15
N ILE A 45 29.63 1.95 30.58
CA ILE A 45 28.32 2.62 30.47
C ILE A 45 27.77 3.01 31.85
N VAL A 46 27.96 2.15 32.85
CA VAL A 46 27.39 2.32 34.21
C VAL A 46 28.31 3.13 35.11
N ASP A 47 29.61 3.15 34.84
CA ASP A 47 30.59 3.89 35.63
C ASP A 47 30.33 5.41 35.60
N GLY A 48 29.80 5.92 36.71
CA GLY A 48 29.52 7.34 36.90
C GLY A 48 30.76 8.24 36.91
N SER A 49 31.96 7.68 37.04
CA SER A 49 33.23 8.43 36.98
C SER A 49 33.71 8.69 35.54
N CYS A 50 33.18 7.95 34.57
CA CYS A 50 33.47 8.15 33.15
C CYS A 50 32.69 9.34 32.58
N ASP A 51 33.30 10.05 31.63
CA ASP A 51 32.67 11.17 30.93
C ASP A 51 31.41 10.72 30.16
N MET A 52 30.38 11.57 30.12
CA MET A 52 29.09 11.23 29.50
C MET A 52 29.22 10.87 28.03
N ALA A 53 30.07 11.57 27.27
CA ALA A 53 30.24 11.31 25.85
C ALA A 53 30.87 9.93 25.63
N VAL A 54 31.86 9.55 26.44
CA VAL A 54 32.49 8.21 26.40
C VAL A 54 31.46 7.12 26.72
N ARG A 55 30.63 7.34 27.75
CA ARG A 55 29.56 6.42 28.13
C ARG A 55 28.51 6.26 27.04
N GLN A 56 28.18 7.35 26.34
CA GLN A 56 27.24 7.34 25.22
C GLN A 56 27.78 6.53 24.06
N VAL A 57 29.02 6.76 23.62
CA VAL A 57 29.65 5.95 22.55
C VAL A 57 29.74 4.47 22.94
N ALA A 58 30.12 4.18 24.18
CA ALA A 58 30.13 2.81 24.69
C ALA A 58 28.75 2.16 24.58
N SER A 59 27.67 2.88 24.93
CA SER A 59 26.30 2.37 24.86
C SER A 59 25.79 2.15 23.44
N ILE A 60 26.20 3.00 22.48
CA ILE A 60 25.86 2.84 21.06
C ILE A 60 26.60 1.62 20.49
N HIS A 61 27.90 1.49 20.77
CA HIS A 61 28.69 0.34 20.32
C HIS A 61 28.18 -0.97 20.94
N PHE A 62 27.82 -0.96 22.23
CA PHE A 62 27.22 -2.09 22.92
C PHE A 62 25.90 -2.54 22.25
N LYS A 63 24.99 -1.59 21.98
CA LYS A 63 23.73 -1.85 21.28
C LYS A 63 23.96 -2.45 19.90
N ASN A 64 24.79 -1.80 19.06
CA ASN A 64 25.03 -2.23 17.68
C ASN A 64 25.68 -3.62 17.64
N PHE A 65 26.60 -3.90 18.58
CA PHE A 65 27.23 -5.21 18.69
C PHE A 65 26.24 -6.32 19.08
N ILE A 66 25.33 -6.06 20.02
CA ILE A 66 24.28 -7.01 20.41
C ILE A 66 23.31 -7.24 19.25
N ALA A 67 22.82 -6.18 18.62
CA ALA A 67 21.90 -6.27 17.49
C ALA A 67 22.45 -7.17 16.37
N LYS A 68 23.76 -7.08 16.09
CA LYS A 68 24.41 -7.84 15.02
C LYS A 68 24.85 -9.26 15.41
N ASN A 69 25.26 -9.48 16.67
CA ASN A 69 26.00 -10.69 17.04
C ASN A 69 25.35 -11.54 18.14
N TRP A 70 24.19 -11.14 18.69
CA TRP A 70 23.57 -11.87 19.80
C TRP A 70 22.95 -13.20 19.37
N SER A 71 22.27 -13.25 18.23
CA SER A 71 21.76 -14.48 17.59
C SER A 71 22.33 -14.61 16.17
N PRO A 72 22.91 -15.76 15.79
CA PRO A 72 23.32 -16.01 14.41
C PRO A 72 22.11 -15.97 13.47
N ASN A 73 22.27 -15.39 12.27
CA ASN A 73 21.22 -15.37 11.25
C ASN A 73 21.13 -16.72 10.50
N ASP A 74 22.25 -17.45 10.47
CA ASP A 74 22.37 -18.77 9.83
C ASP A 74 22.68 -19.82 10.92
N PRO A 75 21.93 -20.94 11.01
CA PRO A 75 22.21 -22.02 11.96
C PRO A 75 23.62 -22.63 11.83
N ASP A 76 24.30 -22.49 10.68
CA ASP A 76 25.67 -22.99 10.47
C ASP A 76 26.77 -21.99 10.88
N GLU A 77 26.42 -20.74 11.25
CA GLU A 77 27.39 -19.74 11.68
C GLU A 77 27.82 -19.92 13.15
N SER A 78 29.14 -19.98 13.39
CA SER A 78 29.65 -20.12 14.76
C SER A 78 29.30 -18.90 15.63
N PRO A 79 28.82 -19.08 16.87
CA PRO A 79 28.41 -17.97 17.73
C PRO A 79 29.59 -17.03 18.02
N LYS A 80 29.46 -15.77 17.61
CA LYS A 80 30.48 -14.72 17.77
C LYS A 80 30.62 -14.18 19.19
N VAL A 81 29.68 -14.52 20.08
CA VAL A 81 29.67 -14.10 21.50
C VAL A 81 29.70 -15.33 22.39
N LEU A 82 30.62 -15.34 23.35
CA LEU A 82 30.75 -16.42 24.34
C LEU A 82 29.54 -16.46 25.26
N GLU A 83 29.04 -17.67 25.56
CA GLU A 83 27.90 -17.85 26.47
C GLU A 83 28.17 -17.31 27.88
N SER A 84 29.43 -17.34 28.35
CA SER A 84 29.82 -16.73 29.63
C SER A 84 29.62 -15.21 29.64
N ASP A 85 29.89 -14.54 28.52
CA ASP A 85 29.70 -13.10 28.38
C ASP A 85 28.20 -12.77 28.25
N LYS A 86 27.44 -13.60 27.52
CA LYS A 86 25.97 -13.49 27.46
C LYS A 86 25.33 -13.61 28.85
N ALA A 87 25.72 -14.62 29.63
CA ALA A 87 25.23 -14.82 30.99
C ALA A 87 25.53 -13.61 31.89
N MET A 88 26.76 -13.09 31.86
CA MET A 88 27.14 -11.89 32.62
C MET A 88 26.33 -10.65 32.22
N VAL A 89 26.07 -10.46 30.92
CA VAL A 89 25.21 -9.36 30.47
C VAL A 89 23.78 -9.55 30.97
N ARG A 90 23.20 -10.74 30.85
CA ARG A 90 21.83 -11.05 31.33
C ARG A 90 21.67 -10.77 32.84
N GLU A 91 22.63 -11.20 33.65
CA GLU A 91 22.58 -11.01 35.11
C GLU A 91 22.60 -9.53 35.53
N ASN A 92 23.32 -8.68 34.79
CA ASN A 92 23.63 -7.32 35.24
C ASN A 92 22.82 -6.23 34.53
N ILE A 93 22.46 -6.42 33.25
CA ILE A 93 21.84 -5.37 32.42
C ILE A 93 20.52 -4.84 33.00
N LEU A 94 19.73 -5.71 33.63
CA LEU A 94 18.43 -5.35 34.22
C LEU A 94 18.57 -4.40 35.41
N GLY A 95 19.59 -4.59 36.26
CA GLY A 95 19.83 -3.73 37.41
C GLY A 95 20.35 -2.33 37.02
N PHE A 96 21.07 -2.25 35.90
CA PHE A 96 21.68 -1.01 35.43
C PHE A 96 20.70 -0.05 34.75
N ILE A 97 19.59 -0.55 34.22
CA ILE A 97 18.61 0.30 33.52
C ILE A 97 18.05 1.43 34.41
N VAL A 98 17.92 1.18 35.71
CA VAL A 98 17.42 2.14 36.69
C VAL A 98 18.52 3.13 37.11
N GLN A 99 19.79 2.73 37.02
CA GLN A 99 20.93 3.52 37.49
C GLN A 99 21.46 4.51 36.44
N VAL A 100 21.26 4.22 35.14
CA VAL A 100 21.79 5.07 34.07
C VAL A 100 20.84 6.22 33.70
N PRO A 101 21.35 7.36 33.20
CA PRO A 101 20.55 8.47 32.68
C PRO A 101 19.66 8.10 31.47
N PRO A 102 18.61 8.87 31.15
CA PRO A 102 17.67 8.57 30.06
C PRO A 102 18.32 8.28 28.71
N LEU A 103 19.37 9.02 28.35
CA LEU A 103 20.09 8.86 27.08
C LEU A 103 20.74 7.47 26.94
N LEU A 104 21.42 7.02 27.98
CA LEU A 104 22.05 5.69 28.02
C LEU A 104 21.00 4.59 28.21
N ARG A 105 19.94 4.89 28.97
CA ARG A 105 18.81 3.98 29.19
C ARG A 105 18.13 3.59 27.88
N ALA A 106 17.97 4.52 26.95
CA ALA A 106 17.41 4.23 25.63
C ALA A 106 18.24 3.18 24.87
N GLN A 107 19.58 3.30 24.89
CA GLN A 107 20.48 2.36 24.21
C GLN A 107 20.50 0.98 24.90
N LEU A 108 20.56 0.95 26.25
CA LEU A 108 20.45 -0.31 27.00
C LEU A 108 19.07 -0.96 26.82
N GLY A 109 18.02 -0.16 26.71
CA GLY A 109 16.66 -0.63 26.46
C GLY A 109 16.52 -1.37 25.13
N GLU A 110 17.12 -0.84 24.06
CA GLU A 110 17.15 -1.54 22.77
C GLU A 110 17.99 -2.82 22.83
N SER A 111 19.10 -2.80 23.58
CA SER A 111 19.90 -4.01 23.82
C SER A 111 19.09 -5.08 24.56
N ILE A 112 18.36 -4.71 25.61
CA ILE A 112 17.46 -5.60 26.35
C ILE A 112 16.36 -6.14 25.43
N LYS A 113 15.82 -5.31 24.54
CA LYS A 113 14.84 -5.75 23.54
C LYS A 113 15.41 -6.87 22.69
N THR A 114 16.57 -6.70 22.07
CA THR A 114 17.21 -7.77 21.28
C THR A 114 17.41 -9.05 22.10
N ILE A 115 17.99 -8.94 23.30
CA ILE A 115 18.24 -10.11 24.17
C ILE A 115 16.94 -10.84 24.52
N ILE A 116 15.87 -10.12 24.86
CA ILE A 116 14.57 -10.72 25.19
C ILE A 116 13.93 -11.40 23.96
N HIS A 117 14.09 -10.82 22.77
CA HIS A 117 13.54 -11.41 21.54
C HIS A 117 14.23 -12.74 21.24
N SER A 118 15.55 -12.82 21.42
CA SER A 118 16.31 -14.06 21.17
C SER A 118 16.20 -15.10 22.29
N ASP A 119 16.26 -14.69 23.56
CA ASP A 119 16.58 -15.63 24.66
C ASP A 119 15.37 -16.02 25.54
N TYR A 120 14.27 -15.27 25.55
CA TYR A 120 13.11 -15.55 26.41
C TYR A 120 12.02 -16.32 25.64
N PRO A 121 11.36 -17.36 26.19
CA PRO A 121 11.47 -17.84 27.57
C PRO A 121 12.54 -18.92 27.80
N GLU A 122 13.02 -19.63 26.77
CA GLU A 122 13.77 -20.88 26.93
C GLU A 122 15.17 -20.68 27.52
N GLN A 123 15.92 -19.71 27.02
CA GLN A 123 17.31 -19.48 27.45
C GLN A 123 17.39 -18.54 28.67
N TRP A 124 16.37 -17.72 28.92
CA TRP A 124 16.30 -16.78 30.06
C TRP A 124 15.04 -16.93 30.93
N PRO A 125 14.79 -18.12 31.53
CA PRO A 125 13.56 -18.39 32.29
C PRO A 125 13.43 -17.57 33.59
N SER A 126 14.56 -17.14 34.17
CA SER A 126 14.58 -16.35 35.42
C SER A 126 14.08 -14.91 35.27
N LEU A 127 13.92 -14.41 34.03
CA LEU A 127 13.56 -13.03 33.75
C LEU A 127 12.18 -12.64 34.33
N LEU A 128 11.18 -13.50 34.21
CA LEU A 128 9.84 -13.22 34.73
C LEU A 128 9.83 -13.19 36.28
N HIS A 129 10.61 -14.06 36.91
CA HIS A 129 10.80 -14.02 38.37
C HIS A 129 11.48 -12.72 38.81
N TRP A 130 12.49 -12.25 38.06
CA TRP A 130 13.12 -10.96 38.32
C TRP A 130 12.11 -9.81 38.22
N VAL A 131 11.26 -9.79 37.18
CA VAL A 131 10.22 -8.77 37.00
C VAL A 131 9.23 -8.78 38.16
N THR A 132 8.66 -9.94 38.49
CA THR A 132 7.65 -10.07 39.56
C THR A 132 8.21 -9.65 40.93
N HIS A 133 9.44 -10.05 41.27
CA HIS A 133 10.10 -9.62 42.50
C HIS A 133 10.33 -8.10 42.55
N ASN A 134 10.83 -7.51 41.45
CA ASN A 134 11.15 -6.08 41.43
C ASN A 134 9.94 -5.16 41.31
N LEU A 135 8.77 -5.66 40.89
CA LEU A 135 7.51 -4.91 40.95
C LEU A 135 7.07 -4.61 42.39
N GLU A 136 7.49 -5.41 43.37
CA GLU A 136 7.17 -5.22 44.79
C GLU A 136 8.12 -4.23 45.49
N LEU A 137 9.29 -3.97 44.89
CA LEU A 137 10.33 -3.09 45.46
C LEU A 137 10.17 -1.65 44.95
N GLN A 138 9.87 -0.71 45.86
CA GLN A 138 9.59 0.70 45.53
C GLN A 138 10.63 1.38 44.61
N ASN A 139 11.93 1.11 44.84
CA ASN A 139 13.02 1.75 44.07
C ASN A 139 13.29 1.10 42.71
N GLN A 140 12.67 -0.06 42.42
CA GLN A 140 12.90 -0.82 41.17
C GLN A 140 11.65 -0.92 40.28
N ILE A 141 10.51 -0.38 40.73
CA ILE A 141 9.23 -0.44 39.99
C ILE A 141 9.39 0.05 38.55
N PHE A 142 10.08 1.18 38.34
CA PHE A 142 10.30 1.71 37.00
C PHE A 142 11.05 0.73 36.10
N GLY A 143 12.14 0.14 36.59
CA GLY A 143 12.94 -0.85 35.83
C GLY A 143 12.13 -2.11 35.53
N ALA A 144 11.39 -2.61 36.51
CA ALA A 144 10.52 -3.77 36.34
C ALA A 144 9.41 -3.52 35.31
N LEU A 145 8.73 -2.38 35.37
CA LEU A 145 7.72 -1.99 34.38
C LEU A 145 8.32 -1.79 32.99
N TYR A 146 9.53 -1.23 32.90
CA TYR A 146 10.19 -1.06 31.61
C TYR A 146 10.49 -2.41 30.95
N VAL A 147 11.11 -3.34 31.69
CA VAL A 147 11.43 -4.68 31.20
C VAL A 147 10.15 -5.45 30.88
N LEU A 148 9.11 -5.35 31.72
CA LEU A 148 7.81 -5.95 31.46
C LEU A 148 7.14 -5.39 30.20
N ARG A 149 7.29 -4.10 29.91
CA ARG A 149 6.80 -3.51 28.66
C ARG A 149 7.49 -4.10 27.44
N VAL A 150 8.80 -4.34 27.52
CA VAL A 150 9.56 -4.98 26.44
C VAL A 150 9.11 -6.43 26.24
N LEU A 151 8.95 -7.18 27.34
CA LEU A 151 8.41 -8.54 27.31
C LEU A 151 7.01 -8.61 26.68
N ALA A 152 6.09 -7.76 27.11
CA ALA A 152 4.74 -7.71 26.54
C ALA A 152 4.74 -7.31 25.07
N ARG A 153 5.67 -6.43 24.65
CA ARG A 153 5.82 -6.00 23.25
C ARG A 153 6.22 -7.15 22.32
N LYS A 154 7.10 -8.05 22.78
CA LYS A 154 7.58 -9.20 21.99
C LYS A 154 6.42 -10.01 21.41
N TYR A 155 5.32 -10.13 22.16
CA TYR A 155 4.15 -10.93 21.80
C TYR A 155 2.97 -10.10 21.28
N GLU A 156 3.15 -8.80 21.03
CA GLU A 156 2.07 -7.88 20.65
C GLU A 156 1.39 -8.31 19.33
N PHE A 157 2.22 -8.73 18.36
CA PHE A 157 1.84 -9.07 16.98
C PHE A 157 2.07 -10.55 16.63
N LYS A 158 2.14 -11.41 17.65
CA LYS A 158 2.41 -12.85 17.50
C LYS A 158 1.12 -13.65 17.39
N SER A 159 1.15 -14.80 16.71
CA SER A 159 0.00 -15.70 16.57
C SER A 159 -0.45 -16.29 17.91
N GLU A 160 -1.65 -16.88 17.98
CA GLU A 160 -2.22 -17.41 19.24
C GLU A 160 -1.28 -18.42 19.93
N ASP A 161 -0.67 -19.33 19.15
CA ASP A 161 0.28 -20.34 19.65
C ASP A 161 1.56 -19.70 20.19
N GLU A 162 2.10 -18.70 19.49
CA GLU A 162 3.31 -17.98 19.92
C GLU A 162 3.05 -17.05 21.13
N ARG A 163 1.78 -16.72 21.42
CA ARG A 163 1.37 -15.91 22.58
C ARG A 163 1.23 -16.72 23.88
N ILE A 164 1.41 -18.04 23.88
CA ILE A 164 1.31 -18.86 25.10
C ILE A 164 2.17 -18.30 26.26
N PRO A 165 3.45 -17.89 26.06
CA PRO A 165 4.25 -17.30 27.12
C PRO A 165 3.68 -15.97 27.67
N LEU A 166 3.00 -15.18 26.82
CA LEU A 166 2.35 -13.94 27.23
C LEU A 166 1.23 -14.19 28.24
N TYR A 167 0.46 -15.27 28.09
CA TYR A 167 -0.60 -15.62 29.05
C TYR A 167 -0.03 -15.90 30.44
N HIS A 168 1.08 -16.63 30.52
CA HIS A 168 1.78 -16.85 31.79
C HIS A 168 2.35 -15.55 32.39
N ILE A 169 2.91 -14.67 31.55
CA ILE A 169 3.35 -13.33 32.01
C ILE A 169 2.18 -12.54 32.60
N VAL A 170 1.02 -12.55 31.94
CA VAL A 170 -0.18 -11.83 32.39
C VAL A 170 -0.67 -12.37 33.73
N GLU A 171 -0.82 -13.69 33.86
CA GLU A 171 -1.30 -14.35 35.08
C GLU A 171 -0.46 -13.97 36.31
N GLU A 172 0.86 -13.96 36.16
CA GLU A 172 1.77 -13.58 37.23
C GLU A 172 1.78 -12.05 37.46
N THR A 173 1.81 -11.22 36.43
CA THR A 173 2.10 -9.79 36.63
C THR A 173 0.87 -8.92 36.87
N PHE A 174 -0.29 -9.24 36.28
CA PHE A 174 -1.47 -8.36 36.29
C PHE A 174 -2.05 -8.07 37.68
N PRO A 175 -2.13 -9.03 38.62
CA PRO A 175 -2.60 -8.73 39.98
C PRO A 175 -1.72 -7.70 40.69
N ARG A 176 -0.39 -7.80 40.50
CA ARG A 176 0.59 -6.85 41.06
C ARG A 176 0.47 -5.49 40.37
N LEU A 177 0.37 -5.47 39.04
CA LEU A 177 0.18 -4.24 38.27
C LEU A 177 -1.10 -3.50 38.67
N LEU A 178 -2.21 -4.22 38.86
CA LEU A 178 -3.47 -3.63 39.27
C LEU A 178 -3.37 -2.96 40.66
N SER A 179 -2.66 -3.60 41.61
CA SER A 179 -2.40 -3.02 42.93
C SER A 179 -1.55 -1.74 42.85
N ILE A 180 -0.48 -1.77 42.04
CA ILE A 180 0.38 -0.60 41.80
C ILE A 180 -0.44 0.51 41.16
N PHE A 181 -1.20 0.19 40.11
CA PHE A 181 -2.00 1.15 39.37
C PHE A 181 -3.03 1.84 40.27
N SER A 182 -3.74 1.06 41.10
CA SER A 182 -4.69 1.60 42.09
C SER A 182 -4.04 2.58 43.06
N LYS A 183 -2.85 2.26 43.59
CA LYS A 183 -2.09 3.16 44.48
C LYS A 183 -1.66 4.45 43.78
N LEU A 184 -1.18 4.36 42.54
CA LEU A 184 -0.71 5.53 41.77
C LEU A 184 -1.86 6.48 41.43
N VAL A 185 -3.03 5.95 41.09
CA VAL A 185 -4.22 6.75 40.74
C VAL A 185 -4.77 7.53 41.95
N GLN A 186 -4.63 6.99 43.17
CA GLN A 186 -5.11 7.62 44.41
C GLN A 186 -4.26 8.81 44.88
N ILE A 187 -3.10 9.06 44.28
CA ILE A 187 -2.24 10.19 44.65
C ILE A 187 -2.92 11.50 44.22
N VAL A 188 -3.21 12.40 45.18
CA VAL A 188 -3.98 13.63 44.95
C VAL A 188 -3.22 14.65 44.09
N ASN A 189 -1.91 14.82 44.32
CA ASN A 189 -1.02 15.69 43.53
C ASN A 189 0.18 14.87 43.00
N PRO A 190 -0.01 14.11 41.91
CA PRO A 190 0.99 13.18 41.42
C PRO A 190 2.07 13.92 40.62
N PRO A 191 3.36 13.70 40.94
CA PRO A 191 4.45 14.28 40.16
C PRO A 191 4.55 13.61 38.78
N ILE A 192 5.34 14.18 37.88
CA ILE A 192 5.41 13.75 36.48
C ILE A 192 5.90 12.30 36.33
N GLU A 193 6.74 11.82 37.23
CA GLU A 193 7.26 10.45 37.26
C GLU A 193 6.13 9.42 37.44
N VAL A 194 5.06 9.78 38.16
CA VAL A 194 3.87 8.92 38.30
C VAL A 194 3.17 8.76 36.95
N ALA A 195 3.12 9.80 36.13
CA ALA A 195 2.57 9.71 34.78
C ALA A 195 3.36 8.72 33.93
N ASP A 196 4.69 8.68 34.06
CA ASP A 196 5.54 7.73 33.34
C ASP A 196 5.30 6.28 33.76
N LEU A 197 5.10 6.02 35.06
CA LEU A 197 4.75 4.69 35.57
C LEU A 197 3.37 4.25 35.06
N ILE A 198 2.34 5.10 35.19
CA ILE A 198 0.99 4.80 34.71
C ILE A 198 1.01 4.56 33.19
N LYS A 199 1.74 5.38 32.44
CA LYS A 199 1.91 5.21 30.99
C LYS A 199 2.51 3.84 30.65
N LEU A 200 3.52 3.38 31.39
CA LEU A 200 4.08 2.03 31.19
C LEU A 200 3.04 0.95 31.47
N ILE A 201 2.26 1.08 32.55
CA ILE A 201 1.18 0.13 32.88
C ILE A 201 0.12 0.09 31.77
N CYS A 202 -0.36 1.24 31.29
CA CYS A 202 -1.30 1.29 30.18
C CYS A 202 -0.73 0.63 28.92
N LYS A 203 0.55 0.89 28.60
CA LYS A 203 1.19 0.27 27.43
C LYS A 203 1.40 -1.24 27.59
N ILE A 204 1.68 -1.74 28.79
CA ILE A 204 1.75 -3.19 29.07
C ILE A 204 0.38 -3.81 28.83
N PHE A 205 -0.67 -3.22 29.41
CA PHE A 205 -2.04 -3.69 29.22
C PHE A 205 -2.43 -3.71 27.74
N TRP A 206 -2.13 -2.64 27.00
CA TRP A 206 -2.34 -2.55 25.55
C TRP A 206 -1.73 -3.72 24.79
N SER A 207 -0.43 -3.97 24.95
CA SER A 207 0.25 -5.05 24.23
C SER A 207 -0.30 -6.43 24.60
N SER A 208 -0.69 -6.61 25.86
CA SER A 208 -1.30 -7.85 26.32
C SER A 208 -2.65 -8.14 25.67
N ILE A 209 -3.43 -7.10 25.33
CA ILE A 209 -4.77 -7.25 24.74
C ILE A 209 -4.83 -6.98 23.23
N TYR A 210 -3.70 -6.72 22.56
CA TYR A 210 -3.70 -6.13 21.22
C TYR A 210 -4.48 -6.96 20.18
N LEU A 211 -4.20 -8.27 20.09
CA LEU A 211 -4.91 -9.20 19.22
C LEU A 211 -6.07 -9.91 19.94
N GLU A 212 -5.84 -10.36 21.17
CA GLU A 212 -6.78 -11.17 21.95
C GLU A 212 -6.78 -10.79 23.44
N ILE A 213 -7.90 -11.05 24.12
CA ILE A 213 -8.05 -10.81 25.55
C ILE A 213 -7.49 -12.01 26.34
N PRO A 214 -6.48 -11.82 27.21
CA PRO A 214 -6.00 -12.88 28.10
C PRO A 214 -7.10 -13.45 29.00
N LYS A 215 -7.05 -14.78 29.24
CA LYS A 215 -8.13 -15.50 29.95
C LYS A 215 -8.49 -14.91 31.32
N GLN A 216 -7.51 -14.40 32.05
CA GLN A 216 -7.69 -13.75 33.35
C GLN A 216 -8.62 -12.53 33.29
N LEU A 217 -8.68 -11.81 32.16
CA LEU A 217 -9.54 -10.65 31.98
C LEU A 217 -10.99 -11.02 31.61
N PHE A 218 -11.30 -12.30 31.38
CA PHE A 218 -12.70 -12.73 31.28
C PHE A 218 -13.40 -12.79 32.64
N ASP A 219 -12.66 -12.81 33.76
CA ASP A 219 -13.25 -12.66 35.10
C ASP A 219 -13.86 -11.24 35.23
N PRO A 220 -15.19 -11.12 35.42
CA PRO A 220 -15.85 -9.82 35.50
C PRO A 220 -15.34 -8.93 36.63
N ASN A 221 -14.88 -9.50 37.75
CA ASN A 221 -14.37 -8.73 38.88
C ASN A 221 -12.99 -8.13 38.57
N VAL A 222 -12.11 -8.94 37.98
CA VAL A 222 -10.77 -8.49 37.57
C VAL A 222 -10.89 -7.41 36.50
N PHE A 223 -11.70 -7.66 35.48
CA PHE A 223 -11.94 -6.69 34.41
C PHE A 223 -12.55 -5.39 34.93
N ASN A 224 -13.55 -5.46 35.81
CA ASN A 224 -14.16 -4.28 36.41
C ASN A 224 -13.14 -3.43 37.18
N ALA A 225 -12.22 -4.05 37.92
CA ALA A 225 -11.19 -3.32 38.65
C ALA A 225 -10.29 -2.50 37.72
N TRP A 226 -9.88 -3.05 36.57
CA TRP A 226 -9.13 -2.32 35.54
C TRP A 226 -9.96 -1.18 34.93
N MET A 227 -11.22 -1.46 34.56
CA MET A 227 -12.09 -0.48 33.92
C MET A 227 -12.39 0.72 34.81
N VAL A 228 -12.60 0.51 36.11
CA VAL A 228 -12.80 1.61 37.07
C VAL A 228 -11.58 2.54 37.12
N LEU A 229 -10.37 1.99 37.08
CA LEU A 229 -9.14 2.80 37.07
C LEU A 229 -8.97 3.57 35.76
N PHE A 230 -9.23 2.95 34.61
CA PHE A 230 -9.18 3.64 33.31
C PHE A 230 -10.21 4.77 33.22
N ILE A 231 -11.45 4.53 33.67
CA ILE A 231 -12.49 5.56 33.70
C ILE A 231 -12.09 6.69 34.65
N ASN A 232 -11.54 6.38 35.83
CA ASN A 232 -11.05 7.40 36.76
C ASN A 232 -9.95 8.27 36.15
N LEU A 233 -9.01 7.69 35.39
CA LEU A 233 -7.99 8.46 34.66
C LEU A 233 -8.58 9.39 33.60
N LEU A 234 -9.68 9.00 32.95
CA LEU A 234 -10.37 9.85 31.99
C LEU A 234 -11.10 11.01 32.66
N GLU A 235 -11.82 10.75 33.74
CA GLU A 235 -12.60 11.77 34.48
C GLU A 235 -11.70 12.78 35.20
N ARG A 236 -10.52 12.33 35.65
CA ARG A 236 -9.59 13.18 36.39
C ARG A 236 -9.04 14.31 35.51
N PRO A 237 -9.03 15.57 35.97
CA PRO A 237 -8.41 16.66 35.23
C PRO A 237 -6.90 16.47 35.14
N VAL A 238 -6.32 16.92 34.03
CA VAL A 238 -4.87 16.92 33.84
C VAL A 238 -4.26 17.94 34.81
N PRO A 239 -3.22 17.59 35.60
CA PRO A 239 -2.56 18.54 36.50
C PRO A 239 -2.07 19.77 35.74
N VAL A 240 -2.10 20.97 36.34
CA VAL A 240 -1.63 22.21 35.70
C VAL A 240 -0.19 22.54 36.12
N GLU A 241 0.21 22.10 37.32
CA GLU A 241 1.55 22.32 37.86
C GLU A 241 2.61 21.59 37.02
N GLY A 242 3.63 22.33 36.56
CA GLY A 242 4.73 21.80 35.74
C GLY A 242 4.38 21.54 34.27
N GLN A 243 3.21 21.97 33.81
CA GLN A 243 2.81 21.85 32.42
C GLN A 243 3.56 22.87 31.53
N PRO A 244 4.13 22.45 30.38
CA PRO A 244 4.75 23.36 29.43
C PRO A 244 3.74 24.39 28.89
N ILE A 245 4.20 25.64 28.73
CA ILE A 245 3.40 26.74 28.16
C ILE A 245 3.25 26.57 26.65
N ASP A 246 4.33 26.15 25.99
CA ASP A 246 4.37 25.88 24.55
C ASP A 246 3.44 24.71 24.19
N PRO A 247 2.41 24.92 23.35
CA PRO A 247 1.50 23.87 22.87
C PRO A 247 2.21 22.65 22.27
N GLU A 248 3.34 22.84 21.58
CA GLU A 248 4.08 21.77 20.89
C GLU A 248 4.85 20.87 21.87
N ILE A 249 5.30 21.43 22.99
CA ILE A 249 5.90 20.64 24.07
C ILE A 249 4.78 20.06 24.94
N ARG A 250 3.68 20.79 25.11
CA ARG A 250 2.52 20.40 25.93
C ARG A 250 1.85 19.13 25.41
N LYS A 251 1.73 18.92 24.10
CA LYS A 251 1.20 17.66 23.51
C LYS A 251 2.01 16.43 23.94
N SER A 252 3.31 16.61 24.18
CA SER A 252 4.23 15.54 24.57
C SER A 252 4.29 15.27 26.07
N TRP A 253 3.55 16.03 26.88
CA TRP A 253 3.60 15.93 28.33
C TRP A 253 3.04 14.60 28.86
N GLY A 254 3.62 14.09 29.95
CA GLY A 254 3.36 12.74 30.46
C GLY A 254 1.89 12.44 30.73
N TRP A 255 1.14 13.39 31.30
CA TRP A 255 -0.27 13.20 31.61
C TRP A 255 -1.18 13.14 30.38
N TRP A 256 -0.89 13.92 29.34
CA TRP A 256 -1.60 13.81 28.06
C TRP A 256 -1.31 12.48 27.38
N LYS A 257 -0.07 11.98 27.47
CA LYS A 257 0.28 10.62 27.03
C LYS A 257 -0.52 9.55 27.78
N VAL A 258 -0.70 9.68 29.09
CA VAL A 258 -1.54 8.76 29.89
C VAL A 258 -2.98 8.74 29.41
N LYS A 259 -3.61 9.92 29.22
CA LYS A 259 -4.98 9.99 28.68
C LYS A 259 -5.07 9.38 27.28
N LYS A 260 -4.13 9.71 26.39
CA LYS A 260 -4.05 9.14 25.04
C LYS A 260 -4.05 7.60 25.06
N TRP A 261 -3.15 6.99 25.83
CA TRP A 261 -3.07 5.53 25.92
C TRP A 261 -4.31 4.90 26.57
N THR A 262 -4.91 5.58 27.54
CA THR A 262 -6.17 5.13 28.15
C THR A 262 -7.30 5.11 27.12
N ILE A 263 -7.41 6.15 26.29
CA ILE A 263 -8.41 6.23 25.21
C ILE A 263 -8.15 5.15 24.15
N HIS A 264 -6.90 4.92 23.74
CA HIS A 264 -6.56 3.84 22.80
C HIS A 264 -7.06 2.48 23.30
N ILE A 265 -6.77 2.13 24.56
CA ILE A 265 -7.22 0.87 25.17
C ILE A 265 -8.74 0.77 25.13
N LEU A 266 -9.45 1.82 25.55
CA LEU A 266 -10.91 1.82 25.62
C LEU A 266 -11.55 1.77 24.23
N ASN A 267 -10.98 2.45 23.24
CA ASN A 267 -11.41 2.40 21.85
C ASN A 267 -11.25 0.99 21.29
N ARG A 268 -10.08 0.35 21.48
CA ARG A 268 -9.83 -1.02 21.01
C ARG A 268 -10.75 -2.03 21.68
N LEU A 269 -10.97 -1.90 22.99
CA LEU A 269 -11.96 -2.69 23.72
C LEU A 269 -13.36 -2.52 23.15
N TYR A 270 -13.72 -1.33 22.68
CA TYR A 270 -15.05 -1.06 22.13
C TYR A 270 -15.24 -1.51 20.68
N THR A 271 -14.25 -1.28 19.81
CA THR A 271 -14.34 -1.55 18.37
C THR A 271 -14.07 -3.00 18.03
N ARG A 272 -13.04 -3.61 18.64
CA ARG A 272 -12.66 -5.00 18.36
C ARG A 272 -13.42 -5.97 19.26
N PHE A 273 -13.23 -5.84 20.58
CA PHE A 273 -13.72 -6.83 21.55
C PHE A 273 -15.16 -6.61 22.02
N GLY A 274 -15.63 -5.37 21.89
CA GLY A 274 -16.96 -4.96 22.27
C GLY A 274 -17.97 -5.10 21.15
N ASP A 275 -17.57 -5.38 19.91
CA ASP A 275 -18.50 -5.55 18.79
C ASP A 275 -18.99 -7.00 18.66
N LEU A 276 -20.29 -7.23 18.85
CA LEU A 276 -20.88 -8.57 18.81
C LEU A 276 -20.76 -9.26 17.45
N LYS A 277 -20.59 -8.50 16.37
CA LYS A 277 -20.45 -9.05 15.02
C LYS A 277 -19.09 -9.72 14.81
N LEU A 278 -18.04 -9.16 15.40
CA LEU A 278 -16.65 -9.60 15.22
C LEU A 278 -16.22 -10.69 16.21
N GLN A 279 -17.07 -11.09 17.16
CA GLN A 279 -16.70 -12.00 18.24
C GLN A 279 -17.10 -13.46 18.00
N LYS A 280 -16.13 -14.36 18.21
CA LYS A 280 -16.33 -15.82 18.35
C LYS A 280 -17.35 -16.13 19.46
N LEU A 281 -18.04 -17.28 19.37
CA LEU A 281 -19.10 -17.71 20.31
C LEU A 281 -18.73 -17.58 21.79
N GLU A 282 -17.48 -17.91 22.13
CA GLU A 282 -16.95 -17.88 23.51
C GLU A 282 -16.77 -16.45 24.06
N SER A 283 -16.44 -15.49 23.20
CA SER A 283 -16.18 -14.09 23.56
C SER A 283 -17.43 -13.20 23.52
N LYS A 284 -18.55 -13.71 22.97
CA LYS A 284 -19.82 -12.95 22.90
C LYS A 284 -20.35 -12.51 24.26
N ALA A 285 -20.20 -13.35 25.28
CA ALA A 285 -20.64 -13.02 26.65
C ALA A 285 -19.89 -11.81 27.22
N PHE A 286 -18.57 -11.73 26.96
CA PHE A 286 -17.73 -10.59 27.35
C PHE A 286 -18.18 -9.32 26.61
N ALA A 287 -18.37 -9.39 25.29
CA ALA A 287 -18.80 -8.24 24.50
C ALA A 287 -20.14 -7.66 24.96
N GLN A 288 -21.12 -8.53 25.28
CA GLN A 288 -22.41 -8.10 25.83
C GLN A 288 -22.26 -7.40 27.19
N MET A 289 -21.45 -7.97 28.08
CA MET A 289 -21.16 -7.39 29.39
C MET A 289 -20.47 -6.03 29.25
N PHE A 290 -19.50 -5.91 28.35
CA PHE A 290 -18.76 -4.68 28.07
C PHE A 290 -19.67 -3.57 27.55
N GLN A 291 -20.49 -3.87 26.52
CA GLN A 291 -21.43 -2.91 25.94
C GLN A 291 -22.45 -2.40 26.97
N LYS A 292 -23.00 -3.30 27.80
CA LYS A 292 -24.03 -2.95 28.78
C LYS A 292 -23.49 -2.12 29.94
N THR A 293 -22.26 -2.37 30.37
CA THR A 293 -21.73 -1.85 31.64
C THR A 293 -20.80 -0.66 31.48
N TYR A 294 -19.97 -0.64 30.43
CA TYR A 294 -18.89 0.35 30.28
C TYR A 294 -19.03 1.26 29.08
N ALA A 295 -19.55 0.79 27.94
CA ALA A 295 -19.59 1.60 26.70
C ALA A 295 -20.28 2.95 26.89
N GLY A 296 -21.41 2.98 27.61
CA GLY A 296 -22.13 4.22 27.93
C GLY A 296 -21.38 5.14 28.90
N LYS A 297 -20.61 4.59 29.85
CA LYS A 297 -19.79 5.38 30.78
C LYS A 297 -18.60 6.02 30.05
N ILE A 298 -17.93 5.26 29.19
CA ILE A 298 -16.82 5.74 28.36
C ILE A 298 -17.32 6.87 27.45
N LEU A 299 -18.48 6.70 26.81
CA LEU A 299 -19.11 7.75 26.00
C LEU A 299 -19.32 9.04 26.80
N ALA A 300 -19.84 8.94 28.04
CA ALA A 300 -20.03 10.12 28.89
C ALA A 300 -18.70 10.83 29.23
N CYS A 301 -17.65 10.08 29.56
CA CYS A 301 -16.31 10.66 29.81
C CYS A 301 -15.73 11.34 28.58
N HIS A 302 -15.88 10.72 27.40
CA HIS A 302 -15.46 11.29 26.12
C HIS A 302 -16.18 12.60 25.80
N MET A 303 -17.49 12.66 25.98
CA MET A 303 -18.28 13.88 25.80
C MET A 303 -17.84 14.98 26.79
N GLN A 304 -17.52 14.61 28.04
CA GLN A 304 -16.99 15.56 29.01
C GLN A 304 -15.61 16.11 28.62
N LEU A 305 -14.72 15.29 28.05
CA LEU A 305 -13.43 15.75 27.55
C LEU A 305 -13.59 16.73 26.39
N LEU A 306 -14.51 16.48 25.46
CA LEU A 306 -14.78 17.38 24.33
C LEU A 306 -15.38 18.72 24.75
N ASN A 307 -16.00 18.85 25.93
CA ASN A 307 -16.45 20.15 26.44
C ASN A 307 -15.30 21.15 26.62
N ALA A 308 -14.04 20.69 26.74
CA ALA A 308 -12.87 21.57 26.75
C ALA A 308 -12.80 22.45 25.49
N ILE A 309 -13.25 21.95 24.34
CA ILE A 309 -13.27 22.71 23.07
C ILE A 309 -14.27 23.88 23.18
N ARG A 310 -15.42 23.68 23.84
CA ARG A 310 -16.43 24.72 24.04
C ARG A 310 -15.97 25.82 24.99
N THR A 311 -15.21 25.45 26.02
CA THR A 311 -14.70 26.41 27.02
C THR A 311 -13.42 27.11 26.56
N GLY A 312 -12.81 26.68 25.44
CA GLY A 312 -11.53 27.18 24.96
C GLY A 312 -10.32 26.63 25.74
N ASP A 313 -10.51 25.53 26.48
CA ASP A 313 -9.45 24.83 27.19
C ASP A 313 -8.60 23.99 26.23
N TYR A 314 -7.33 23.78 26.58
CA TYR A 314 -6.41 23.03 25.75
C TYR A 314 -6.69 21.51 25.78
N LEU A 315 -6.82 20.91 24.60
CA LEU A 315 -6.92 19.48 24.39
C LEU A 315 -6.02 19.08 23.20
N PRO A 316 -5.12 18.08 23.32
CA PRO A 316 -4.26 17.68 22.21
C PRO A 316 -5.05 17.11 21.03
N ASP A 317 -4.63 17.44 19.82
CA ASP A 317 -5.26 17.03 18.56
C ASP A 317 -5.48 15.51 18.48
N ARG A 318 -4.46 14.70 18.82
CA ARG A 318 -4.58 13.23 18.85
C ARG A 318 -5.61 12.70 19.86
N VAL A 319 -5.84 13.42 20.97
CA VAL A 319 -6.90 13.04 21.93
C VAL A 319 -8.28 13.34 21.34
N ILE A 320 -8.44 14.50 20.68
CA ILE A 320 -9.69 14.85 19.98
C ILE A 320 -10.01 13.79 18.92
N ASN A 321 -9.06 13.50 18.03
CA ASN A 321 -9.20 12.52 16.96
C ASN A 321 -9.63 11.13 17.51
N LEU A 322 -8.96 10.59 18.54
CA LEU A 322 -9.34 9.30 19.12
C LEU A 322 -10.73 9.32 19.77
N VAL A 323 -11.09 10.41 20.44
CA VAL A 323 -12.41 10.54 21.03
C VAL A 323 -13.48 10.57 19.93
N LEU A 324 -13.26 11.35 18.87
CA LEU A 324 -14.19 11.42 17.74
C LEU A 324 -14.34 10.07 17.03
N GLN A 325 -13.27 9.31 16.82
CA GLN A 325 -13.34 7.94 16.28
C GLN A 325 -14.25 7.03 17.13
N TYR A 326 -14.18 7.12 18.47
CA TYR A 326 -15.11 6.39 19.35
C TYR A 326 -16.56 6.82 19.14
N LEU A 327 -16.80 8.13 19.02
CA LEU A 327 -18.13 8.71 18.80
C LEU A 327 -18.70 8.27 17.44
N THR A 328 -17.90 8.31 16.37
CA THR A 328 -18.25 7.82 15.02
C THR A 328 -18.70 6.37 15.06
N ASN A 329 -17.91 5.50 15.72
CA ASN A 329 -18.28 4.09 15.91
C ASN A 329 -19.47 3.89 16.87
N SER A 330 -19.82 4.89 17.69
CA SER A 330 -20.97 4.87 18.59
C SER A 330 -22.27 5.26 17.91
N VAL A 331 -22.24 6.15 16.91
CA VAL A 331 -23.41 6.56 16.12
C VAL A 331 -24.12 5.37 15.46
N THR A 332 -23.34 4.38 15.03
CA THR A 332 -23.85 3.19 14.34
C THR A 332 -24.69 2.30 15.27
N LYS A 333 -24.42 2.29 16.58
CA LYS A 333 -25.11 1.47 17.57
C LYS A 333 -26.33 2.19 18.17
N ASN A 334 -27.51 1.58 18.09
CA ASN A 334 -28.79 2.19 18.53
C ASN A 334 -28.76 2.66 20.00
N SER A 335 -28.24 1.83 20.91
CA SER A 335 -28.19 2.14 22.35
C SER A 335 -27.29 3.33 22.66
N MET A 336 -26.11 3.41 22.03
CA MET A 336 -25.17 4.50 22.23
C MET A 336 -25.67 5.79 21.59
N TYR A 337 -26.29 5.72 20.41
CA TYR A 337 -26.91 6.87 19.78
C TYR A 337 -28.03 7.49 20.66
N GLN A 338 -28.87 6.67 21.29
CA GLN A 338 -29.91 7.17 22.21
C GLN A 338 -29.32 7.94 23.41
N MET A 339 -28.14 7.54 23.90
CA MET A 339 -27.44 8.26 24.97
C MET A 339 -26.83 9.58 24.50
N MET A 340 -26.37 9.64 23.25
CA MET A 340 -25.76 10.84 22.65
C MET A 340 -26.80 11.84 22.14
N GLN A 341 -27.99 11.37 21.75
CA GLN A 341 -29.06 12.17 21.16
C GLN A 341 -29.40 13.47 21.92
N PRO A 342 -29.48 13.51 23.28
CA PRO A 342 -29.81 14.74 24.00
C PRO A 342 -28.78 15.86 23.84
N GLN A 343 -27.53 15.51 23.51
CA GLN A 343 -26.41 16.44 23.37
C GLN A 343 -25.91 16.53 21.92
N ILE A 344 -26.59 15.87 20.97
CA ILE A 344 -26.12 15.80 19.57
C ILE A 344 -26.04 17.18 18.92
N ASP A 345 -26.99 18.07 19.22
CA ASP A 345 -27.01 19.42 18.64
C ASP A 345 -25.82 20.25 19.16
N ILE A 346 -25.49 20.13 20.45
CA ILE A 346 -24.31 20.77 21.05
C ILE A 346 -23.03 20.20 20.44
N LEU A 347 -22.94 18.88 20.34
CA LEU A 347 -21.78 18.22 19.75
C LEU A 347 -21.58 18.68 18.30
N LEU A 348 -22.65 18.68 17.51
CA LEU A 348 -22.60 19.01 16.10
C LEU A 348 -22.24 20.48 15.85
N PHE A 349 -22.86 21.42 16.58
CA PHE A 349 -22.74 22.85 16.31
C PHE A 349 -21.63 23.55 17.08
N GLU A 350 -21.33 23.12 18.31
CA GLU A 350 -20.38 23.80 19.20
C GLU A 350 -19.03 23.08 19.33
N ILE A 351 -18.91 21.83 18.84
CA ILE A 351 -17.65 21.06 18.91
C ILE A 351 -17.20 20.67 17.50
N ILE A 352 -18.02 19.91 16.77
CA ILE A 352 -17.68 19.36 15.45
C ILE A 352 -17.49 20.48 14.42
N PHE A 353 -18.47 21.38 14.29
CA PHE A 353 -18.38 22.46 13.31
C PHE A 353 -17.17 23.40 13.52
N PRO A 354 -16.85 23.87 14.74
CA PRO A 354 -15.62 24.64 14.97
C PRO A 354 -14.33 23.91 14.60
N LEU A 355 -14.25 22.58 14.79
CA LEU A 355 -13.08 21.78 14.37
C LEU A 355 -12.93 21.70 12.85
N MET A 356 -14.03 21.82 12.10
CA MET A 356 -14.03 21.88 10.64
C MET A 356 -13.65 23.26 10.08
N CYS A 357 -13.71 24.31 10.89
CA CYS A 357 -13.39 25.66 10.43
C CYS A 357 -11.87 25.87 10.29
N PHE A 358 -11.49 26.74 9.34
CA PHE A 358 -10.15 27.28 9.25
C PHE A 358 -9.74 27.99 10.56
N ASN A 359 -8.60 27.62 11.13
CA ASN A 359 -8.15 28.08 12.45
C ASN A 359 -6.83 28.87 12.38
N ASP A 360 -6.34 29.33 13.53
CA ASP A 360 -5.11 30.14 13.59
C ASP A 360 -3.84 29.37 13.21
N LYS A 361 -3.79 28.04 13.45
CA LYS A 361 -2.65 27.21 13.02
C LYS A 361 -2.61 27.12 11.50
N ASP A 362 -3.77 26.94 10.86
CA ASP A 362 -3.87 26.93 9.40
C ASP A 362 -3.44 28.28 8.80
N GLN A 363 -3.86 29.40 9.41
CA GLN A 363 -3.48 30.74 8.95
C GLN A 363 -1.96 30.96 9.04
N ASN A 364 -1.34 30.57 10.15
CA ASN A 364 0.11 30.70 10.31
C ASN A 364 0.85 29.87 9.28
N LEU A 365 0.41 28.63 9.04
CA LEU A 365 1.04 27.76 8.04
C LEU A 365 0.84 28.31 6.62
N TRP A 366 -0.36 28.81 6.30
CA TRP A 366 -0.67 29.45 5.03
C TRP A 366 0.24 30.65 4.75
N ASP A 367 0.54 31.47 5.76
CA ASP A 367 1.34 32.69 5.60
C ASP A 367 2.86 32.43 5.64
N GLU A 368 3.32 31.48 6.47
CA GLU A 368 4.74 31.18 6.68
C GLU A 368 5.30 30.17 5.67
N ASP A 369 4.54 29.11 5.36
CA ASP A 369 4.96 28.02 4.47
C ASP A 369 3.77 27.39 3.72
N PRO A 370 3.35 28.01 2.60
CA PRO A 370 2.26 27.49 1.77
C PRO A 370 2.53 26.08 1.20
N HIS A 371 3.81 25.69 1.01
CA HIS A 371 4.15 24.37 0.49
C HIS A 371 3.85 23.30 1.54
N GLU A 372 4.25 23.53 2.79
CA GLU A 372 3.91 22.64 3.91
C GLU A 372 2.41 22.60 4.21
N TYR A 373 1.68 23.69 3.98
CA TYR A 373 0.20 23.69 4.07
C TYR A 373 -0.43 22.72 3.06
N VAL A 374 0.01 22.77 1.80
CA VAL A 374 -0.46 21.86 0.76
C VAL A 374 -0.06 20.42 1.10
N ARG A 375 1.22 20.18 1.42
CA ARG A 375 1.72 18.84 1.75
C ARG A 375 0.91 18.20 2.88
N LYS A 376 0.72 18.89 4.00
CA LYS A 376 -0.10 18.39 5.12
C LYS A 376 -1.58 18.22 4.80
N GLY A 377 -2.11 18.99 3.86
CA GLY A 377 -3.51 18.93 3.47
C GLY A 377 -3.87 17.68 2.65
N TYR A 378 -2.87 17.06 2.00
CA TYR A 378 -3.03 15.90 1.12
C TYR A 378 -2.22 14.68 1.61
N ASP A 379 -1.64 14.75 2.81
CA ASP A 379 -0.90 13.66 3.44
C ASP A 379 -1.88 12.74 4.21
N ILE A 380 -2.01 11.50 3.74
CA ILE A 380 -2.92 10.47 4.27
C ILE A 380 -2.64 10.18 5.76
N ILE A 381 -1.37 10.22 6.17
CA ILE A 381 -0.95 9.91 7.54
C ILE A 381 -1.35 11.05 8.48
N GLU A 382 -1.15 12.30 8.04
CA GLU A 382 -1.61 13.47 8.79
C GLU A 382 -3.15 13.47 8.92
N ASP A 383 -3.86 13.07 7.86
CA ASP A 383 -5.32 12.96 7.86
C ASP A 383 -5.84 11.93 8.88
N LEU A 384 -5.19 10.77 9.00
CA LEU A 384 -5.56 9.74 9.97
C LEU A 384 -5.55 10.24 11.42
N TYR A 385 -4.71 11.23 11.72
CA TYR A 385 -4.53 11.80 13.06
C TYR A 385 -5.16 13.17 13.24
N SER A 386 -5.69 13.75 12.17
CA SER A 386 -6.31 15.06 12.14
C SER A 386 -7.64 15.11 12.91
N PRO A 387 -7.85 16.11 13.78
CA PRO A 387 -9.16 16.39 14.37
C PRO A 387 -10.20 16.84 13.35
N ARG A 388 -9.78 17.54 12.28
CA ARG A 388 -10.66 18.02 11.21
C ARG A 388 -11.26 16.85 10.45
N THR A 389 -10.42 15.91 10.03
CA THR A 389 -10.81 14.70 9.29
C THR A 389 -11.70 13.81 10.16
N ALA A 390 -11.33 13.59 11.43
CA ALA A 390 -12.19 12.86 12.37
C ALA A 390 -13.56 13.53 12.63
N ALA A 391 -13.64 14.87 12.54
CA ALA A 391 -14.90 15.61 12.62
C ALA A 391 -15.74 15.43 11.34
N MET A 392 -15.11 15.46 10.17
CA MET A 392 -15.75 15.13 8.88
C MET A 392 -16.33 13.72 8.88
N ASP A 393 -15.55 12.72 9.29
CA ASP A 393 -15.98 11.32 9.40
C ASP A 393 -17.19 11.15 10.31
N PHE A 394 -17.18 11.85 11.46
CA PHE A 394 -18.30 11.84 12.39
C PHE A 394 -19.58 12.38 11.75
N VAL A 395 -19.50 13.50 11.01
CA VAL A 395 -20.65 14.11 10.32
C VAL A 395 -21.17 13.17 9.22
N SER A 396 -20.27 12.65 8.39
CA SER A 396 -20.60 11.71 7.33
C SER A 396 -21.29 10.47 7.88
N GLU A 397 -20.76 9.85 8.93
CA GLU A 397 -21.36 8.65 9.54
C GLU A 397 -22.69 8.94 10.25
N LEU A 398 -22.80 10.10 10.92
CA LEU A 398 -24.05 10.57 11.53
C LEU A 398 -25.15 10.73 10.49
N VAL A 399 -24.84 11.38 9.36
CA VAL A 399 -25.81 11.57 8.28
C VAL A 399 -26.12 10.24 7.59
N ARG A 400 -25.13 9.37 7.37
CA ARG A 400 -25.30 8.07 6.72
C ARG A 400 -26.20 7.12 7.51
N LYS A 401 -25.97 6.97 8.83
CA LYS A 401 -26.73 6.03 9.67
C LYS A 401 -27.95 6.65 10.36
N ARG A 402 -27.91 7.95 10.66
CA ARG A 402 -28.92 8.67 11.45
C ARG A 402 -29.39 9.95 10.77
N GLY A 403 -29.41 10.00 9.44
CA GLY A 403 -29.74 11.22 8.69
C GLY A 403 -31.14 11.80 8.95
N LYS A 404 -32.11 10.99 9.38
CA LYS A 404 -33.47 11.46 9.75
C LYS A 404 -33.35 12.56 10.82
N ASN A 405 -33.81 13.76 10.50
CA ASN A 405 -33.70 15.01 11.27
C ASN A 405 -32.28 15.60 11.42
N ASN A 406 -31.23 14.80 11.65
CA ASN A 406 -29.89 15.36 11.87
C ASN A 406 -29.32 16.05 10.62
N LEU A 407 -29.55 15.49 9.43
CA LEU A 407 -29.14 16.14 8.18
C LEU A 407 -29.83 17.50 8.03
N GLN A 408 -31.15 17.55 8.20
CA GLN A 408 -31.91 18.79 8.08
C GLN A 408 -31.45 19.86 9.08
N LYS A 409 -31.23 19.48 10.35
CA LYS A 409 -30.70 20.38 11.38
C LYS A 409 -29.33 20.93 10.99
N PHE A 410 -28.44 20.08 10.50
CA PHE A 410 -27.09 20.48 10.11
C PHE A 410 -27.09 21.42 8.90
N ILE A 411 -27.86 21.09 7.86
CA ILE A 411 -27.98 21.93 6.69
C ILE A 411 -28.64 23.27 7.02
N HIS A 412 -29.66 23.31 7.87
CA HIS A 412 -30.23 24.59 8.33
C HIS A 412 -29.19 25.46 9.05
N PHE A 413 -28.35 24.86 9.91
CA PHE A 413 -27.27 25.58 10.58
C PHE A 413 -26.24 26.13 9.59
N VAL A 414 -25.87 25.35 8.58
CA VAL A 414 -24.96 25.79 7.49
C VAL A 414 -25.58 26.94 6.68
N VAL A 415 -26.87 26.85 6.33
CA VAL A 415 -27.59 27.93 5.63
C VAL A 415 -27.67 29.20 6.49
N ASP A 416 -27.87 29.06 7.80
CA ASP A 416 -27.83 30.20 8.73
C ASP A 416 -26.45 30.86 8.80
N ILE A 417 -25.36 30.12 8.58
CA ILE A 417 -24.01 30.70 8.45
C ILE A 417 -23.89 31.47 7.14
N PHE A 418 -24.36 30.92 6.02
CA PHE A 418 -24.35 31.62 4.74
C PHE A 418 -25.14 32.92 4.79
N ARG A 419 -26.35 32.91 5.38
CA ARG A 419 -27.14 34.14 5.57
C ARG A 419 -26.38 35.18 6.40
N ARG A 420 -25.79 34.77 7.54
CA ARG A 420 -25.00 35.68 8.40
C ARG A 420 -23.78 36.25 7.68
N TYR A 421 -23.15 35.47 6.81
CA TYR A 421 -22.02 35.91 6.00
C TYR A 421 -22.44 36.94 4.93
N ASP A 422 -23.58 36.74 4.29
CA ASP A 422 -24.11 37.65 3.27
C ASP A 422 -24.59 38.99 3.88
N GLU A 423 -25.16 38.95 5.09
CA GLU A 423 -25.62 40.14 5.83
C GLU A 423 -24.47 40.94 6.47
N ALA A 424 -23.31 40.33 6.69
CA ALA A 424 -22.19 40.96 7.37
C ALA A 424 -21.43 41.97 6.47
N PRO A 425 -21.01 43.12 7.01
CA PRO A 425 -20.16 44.06 6.28
C PRO A 425 -18.78 43.44 6.02
N ALA A 426 -18.11 43.87 4.94
CA ALA A 426 -16.87 43.26 4.44
C ALA A 426 -15.75 43.09 5.50
N ASP A 427 -15.67 43.99 6.48
CA ASP A 427 -14.64 43.97 7.53
C ASP A 427 -14.95 43.00 8.69
N LEU A 428 -16.22 42.59 8.86
CA LEU A 428 -16.67 41.67 9.92
C LEU A 428 -17.24 40.37 9.36
N LYS A 429 -16.97 40.07 8.09
CA LYS A 429 -17.41 38.83 7.47
C LYS A 429 -16.77 37.63 8.18
N PRO A 430 -17.55 36.62 8.58
CA PRO A 430 -17.03 35.44 9.27
C PRO A 430 -16.40 34.45 8.27
N TYR A 431 -15.29 34.84 7.63
CA TYR A 431 -14.62 34.06 6.57
C TYR A 431 -14.29 32.62 6.99
N ARG A 432 -13.79 32.43 8.22
CA ARG A 432 -13.47 31.10 8.78
C ARG A 432 -14.69 30.17 8.94
N GLN A 433 -15.83 30.74 9.35
CA GLN A 433 -17.07 29.96 9.47
C GLN A 433 -17.66 29.65 8.09
N LYS A 434 -17.50 30.57 7.13
CA LYS A 434 -17.89 30.34 5.74
C LYS A 434 -17.07 29.19 5.14
N ASP A 435 -15.76 29.16 5.39
CA ASP A 435 -14.88 28.06 4.98
C ASP A 435 -15.34 26.71 5.56
N GLY A 436 -15.53 26.62 6.88
CA GLY A 436 -16.02 25.39 7.52
C GLY A 436 -17.41 24.96 7.04
N ALA A 437 -18.28 25.92 6.69
CA ALA A 437 -19.59 25.65 6.10
C ALA A 437 -19.49 25.09 4.68
N LEU A 438 -18.55 25.58 3.87
CA LEU A 438 -18.25 25.02 2.55
C LEU A 438 -17.66 23.62 2.66
N LEU A 439 -16.71 23.41 3.58
CA LEU A 439 -16.14 22.09 3.87
C LEU A 439 -17.22 21.09 4.28
N ALA A 440 -18.15 21.49 5.15
CA ALA A 440 -19.27 20.65 5.59
C ALA A 440 -20.19 20.22 4.43
N ILE A 441 -20.45 21.11 3.48
CA ILE A 441 -21.24 20.78 2.28
C ILE A 441 -20.47 19.83 1.38
N GLY A 442 -19.22 20.12 1.06
CA GLY A 442 -18.39 19.24 0.23
C GLY A 442 -18.20 17.85 0.83
N THR A 443 -18.02 17.75 2.16
CA THR A 443 -17.95 16.46 2.87
C THR A 443 -19.24 15.64 2.73
N LEU A 444 -20.39 16.30 2.64
CA LEU A 444 -21.70 15.66 2.51
C LEU A 444 -22.15 15.48 1.05
N CYS A 445 -21.24 15.65 0.09
CA CYS A 445 -21.51 15.63 -1.34
C CYS A 445 -22.34 14.41 -1.78
N ASP A 446 -21.85 13.20 -1.48
CA ASP A 446 -22.49 11.94 -1.87
C ASP A 446 -23.93 11.83 -1.38
N LYS A 447 -24.18 12.30 -0.15
CA LYS A 447 -25.52 12.25 0.41
C LYS A 447 -26.45 13.31 -0.17
N LEU A 448 -25.94 14.53 -0.34
CA LEU A 448 -26.74 15.67 -0.80
C LEU A 448 -27.15 15.51 -2.27
N LYS A 449 -26.29 14.93 -3.12
CA LYS A 449 -26.60 14.62 -4.53
C LYS A 449 -27.74 13.60 -4.69
N GLN A 450 -28.00 12.78 -3.68
CA GLN A 450 -29.00 11.71 -3.70
C GLN A 450 -30.29 12.02 -2.93
N THR A 451 -30.35 13.13 -2.18
CA THR A 451 -31.45 13.38 -1.23
C THR A 451 -32.30 14.60 -1.63
N ASP A 452 -33.59 14.39 -1.91
CA ASP A 452 -34.55 15.49 -2.12
C ASP A 452 -34.98 16.16 -0.80
N PRO A 453 -35.25 17.49 -0.77
CA PRO A 453 -35.19 18.45 -1.88
C PRO A 453 -33.80 19.07 -2.08
N TYR A 454 -32.75 18.59 -1.40
CA TYR A 454 -31.43 19.21 -1.46
C TYR A 454 -30.81 19.11 -2.85
N LYS A 455 -30.98 17.95 -3.51
CA LYS A 455 -30.51 17.70 -4.87
C LYS A 455 -30.88 18.81 -5.86
N SER A 456 -32.12 19.28 -5.84
CA SER A 456 -32.60 20.33 -6.75
C SER A 456 -32.07 21.73 -6.44
N GLU A 457 -31.66 22.00 -5.20
CA GLU A 457 -31.14 23.32 -4.80
C GLU A 457 -29.60 23.39 -4.85
N LEU A 458 -28.90 22.29 -5.16
CA LEU A 458 -27.43 22.25 -5.21
C LEU A 458 -26.84 23.24 -6.20
N GLU A 459 -27.35 23.28 -7.44
CA GLU A 459 -26.88 24.21 -8.46
C GLU A 459 -27.03 25.66 -8.01
N ARG A 460 -28.19 26.01 -7.43
CA ARG A 460 -28.44 27.34 -6.88
C ARG A 460 -27.49 27.68 -5.74
N MET A 461 -27.21 26.70 -4.86
CA MET A 461 -26.27 26.87 -3.76
C MET A 461 -24.85 27.15 -4.29
N LEU A 462 -24.38 26.42 -5.31
CA LEU A 462 -23.08 26.67 -5.94
C LEU A 462 -23.00 28.10 -6.52
N VAL A 463 -24.01 28.51 -7.30
CA VAL A 463 -24.05 29.83 -7.93
C VAL A 463 -24.11 30.95 -6.89
N GLN A 464 -24.90 30.79 -5.83
CA GLN A 464 -25.10 31.83 -4.83
C GLN A 464 -23.96 31.94 -3.82
N HIS A 465 -23.36 30.82 -3.43
CA HIS A 465 -22.50 30.74 -2.25
C HIS A 465 -21.08 30.24 -2.51
N VAL A 466 -20.79 29.62 -3.66
CA VAL A 466 -19.46 29.10 -4.04
C VAL A 466 -18.83 29.97 -5.12
N PHE A 467 -19.53 30.22 -6.23
CA PHE A 467 -18.98 30.98 -7.36
C PHE A 467 -18.46 32.38 -7.01
N PRO A 468 -19.14 33.17 -6.15
CA PRO A 468 -18.63 34.49 -5.76
C PRO A 468 -17.32 34.42 -4.97
N GLU A 469 -17.06 33.31 -4.28
CA GLU A 469 -15.88 33.16 -3.42
C GLU A 469 -14.58 32.95 -4.21
N PHE A 470 -14.64 32.55 -5.49
CA PHE A 470 -13.46 32.55 -6.38
C PHE A 470 -12.83 33.94 -6.56
N SER A 471 -13.59 35.01 -6.30
CA SER A 471 -13.12 36.39 -6.33
C SER A 471 -12.95 36.99 -4.93
N SER A 472 -12.93 36.15 -3.89
CA SER A 472 -12.76 36.58 -2.50
C SER A 472 -11.36 37.16 -2.26
N ARG A 473 -11.28 38.15 -1.35
CA ARG A 473 -9.99 38.74 -0.93
C ARG A 473 -9.13 37.75 -0.14
N VAL A 474 -9.73 36.69 0.35
CA VAL A 474 -9.13 35.73 1.27
C VAL A 474 -8.79 34.44 0.53
N GLY A 475 -7.50 34.06 0.53
CA GLY A 475 -6.98 32.92 -0.23
C GLY A 475 -7.64 31.58 0.14
N HIS A 476 -7.78 31.27 1.43
CA HIS A 476 -8.37 30.00 1.87
C HIS A 476 -9.81 29.79 1.37
N LEU A 477 -10.60 30.87 1.21
CA LEU A 477 -11.94 30.76 0.63
C LEU A 477 -11.92 30.51 -0.88
N ARG A 478 -10.95 31.08 -1.62
CA ARG A 478 -10.77 30.78 -3.04
C ARG A 478 -10.40 29.31 -3.25
N ALA A 479 -9.46 28.81 -2.45
CA ALA A 479 -9.07 27.39 -2.45
C ALA A 479 -10.26 26.48 -2.11
N LYS A 480 -10.99 26.79 -1.02
CA LYS A 480 -12.17 26.01 -0.63
C LYS A 480 -13.29 26.05 -1.67
N ALA A 481 -13.47 27.17 -2.37
CA ALA A 481 -14.44 27.28 -3.45
C ALA A 481 -14.07 26.38 -4.64
N ALA A 482 -12.79 26.31 -5.01
CA ALA A 482 -12.28 25.39 -6.02
C ALA A 482 -12.53 23.93 -5.61
N TRP A 483 -12.15 23.54 -4.39
CA TRP A 483 -12.36 22.21 -3.86
C TRP A 483 -13.85 21.80 -3.87
N VAL A 484 -14.75 22.64 -3.33
CA VAL A 484 -16.20 22.34 -3.35
C VAL A 484 -16.75 22.26 -4.76
N ALA A 485 -16.32 23.13 -5.68
CA ALA A 485 -16.75 23.07 -7.07
C ALA A 485 -16.39 21.71 -7.70
N GLY A 486 -15.14 21.24 -7.49
CA GLY A 486 -14.68 19.93 -7.95
C GLY A 486 -15.55 18.79 -7.42
N GLN A 487 -15.85 18.78 -6.11
CA GLN A 487 -16.72 17.77 -5.50
C GLN A 487 -18.09 17.66 -6.16
N TYR A 488 -18.65 18.77 -6.64
CA TYR A 488 -19.96 18.81 -7.30
C TYR A 488 -19.89 18.83 -8.83
N ALA A 489 -18.74 18.58 -9.46
CA ALA A 489 -18.61 18.60 -10.92
C ALA A 489 -19.61 17.68 -11.64
N HIS A 490 -19.90 16.50 -11.08
CA HIS A 490 -20.82 15.51 -11.66
C HIS A 490 -22.31 15.73 -11.37
N ILE A 491 -22.74 16.89 -10.83
CA ILE A 491 -24.18 17.15 -10.69
C ILE A 491 -24.84 17.43 -12.04
N ASN A 492 -26.15 17.20 -12.11
CA ASN A 492 -26.93 17.63 -13.27
C ASN A 492 -27.18 19.15 -13.20
N PHE A 493 -26.38 19.92 -13.94
CA PHE A 493 -26.60 21.35 -14.12
C PHE A 493 -27.80 21.59 -15.04
N SER A 494 -28.79 22.35 -14.55
CA SER A 494 -29.97 22.76 -15.29
C SER A 494 -29.61 23.80 -16.35
N ASP A 495 -28.68 24.71 -16.03
CA ASP A 495 -28.11 25.67 -16.98
C ASP A 495 -26.66 25.28 -17.34
N PRO A 496 -26.38 24.88 -18.59
CA PRO A 496 -25.03 24.61 -19.07
C PRO A 496 -24.06 25.78 -18.84
N ASN A 497 -24.54 27.02 -18.81
CA ASN A 497 -23.69 28.18 -18.55
C ASN A 497 -23.12 28.19 -17.12
N ASN A 498 -23.82 27.59 -16.14
CA ASN A 498 -23.30 27.48 -14.78
C ASN A 498 -22.12 26.51 -14.71
N PHE A 499 -22.18 25.41 -15.46
CA PHE A 499 -21.04 24.48 -15.60
C PHE A 499 -19.84 25.19 -16.25
N ARG A 500 -20.07 25.92 -17.35
CA ARG A 500 -19.03 26.72 -18.01
C ARG A 500 -18.43 27.77 -17.09
N GLN A 501 -19.25 28.48 -16.33
CA GLN A 501 -18.80 29.49 -15.39
C GLN A 501 -17.93 28.85 -14.30
N ALA A 502 -18.35 27.72 -13.72
CA ALA A 502 -17.56 26.98 -12.73
C ALA A 502 -16.21 26.58 -13.31
N MET A 503 -16.21 26.03 -14.53
CA MET A 503 -14.99 25.62 -15.21
C MET A 503 -14.05 26.82 -15.47
N HIS A 504 -14.57 27.94 -15.96
CA HIS A 504 -13.77 29.15 -16.15
C HIS A 504 -13.19 29.69 -14.83
N CYS A 505 -13.95 29.61 -13.73
CA CYS A 505 -13.46 29.99 -12.40
C CYS A 505 -12.29 29.10 -11.96
N ILE A 506 -12.37 27.79 -12.17
CA ILE A 506 -11.31 26.83 -11.85
C ILE A 506 -10.06 27.08 -12.69
N VAL A 507 -10.23 27.25 -14.01
CA VAL A 507 -9.12 27.57 -14.92
C VAL A 507 -8.44 28.89 -14.54
N SER A 508 -9.21 29.89 -14.10
CA SER A 508 -8.64 31.14 -13.58
C SER A 508 -7.89 30.92 -12.26
N GLY A 509 -8.35 30.01 -11.41
CA GLY A 509 -7.73 29.67 -10.12
C GLY A 509 -6.35 29.01 -10.26
N MET A 510 -6.07 28.33 -11.38
CA MET A 510 -4.74 27.81 -11.69
C MET A 510 -3.66 28.91 -11.80
N ARG A 511 -4.07 30.16 -12.02
CA ARG A 511 -3.20 31.34 -12.12
C ARG A 511 -3.24 32.23 -10.87
N ASP A 512 -3.80 31.73 -9.76
CA ASP A 512 -3.91 32.49 -8.52
C ASP A 512 -2.52 32.74 -7.88
N PRO A 513 -2.29 33.89 -7.24
CA PRO A 513 -1.04 34.14 -6.53
C PRO A 513 -0.78 33.17 -5.37
N ASP A 514 -1.83 32.65 -4.72
CA ASP A 514 -1.69 31.76 -3.59
C ASP A 514 -1.53 30.31 -4.06
N LEU A 515 -0.42 29.65 -3.67
CA LEU A 515 -0.12 28.28 -4.06
C LEU A 515 -1.26 27.27 -3.75
N PRO A 516 -1.88 27.25 -2.56
CA PRO A 516 -2.92 26.27 -2.27
C PRO A 516 -4.17 26.45 -3.14
N VAL A 517 -4.45 27.66 -3.62
CA VAL A 517 -5.56 27.91 -4.56
C VAL A 517 -5.26 27.29 -5.92
N ARG A 518 -4.02 27.40 -6.40
CA ARG A 518 -3.59 26.76 -7.66
C ARG A 518 -3.72 25.25 -7.59
N VAL A 519 -3.29 24.64 -6.48
CA VAL A 519 -3.38 23.18 -6.26
C VAL A 519 -4.83 22.70 -6.21
N ASP A 520 -5.68 23.28 -5.35
CA ASP A 520 -7.10 22.91 -5.26
C ASP A 520 -7.84 23.12 -6.59
N SER A 521 -7.43 24.11 -7.39
CA SER A 521 -7.99 24.34 -8.72
C SER A 521 -7.60 23.26 -9.72
N VAL A 522 -6.37 22.75 -9.66
CA VAL A 522 -5.94 21.64 -10.53
C VAL A 522 -6.69 20.36 -10.17
N PHE A 523 -6.83 20.04 -8.88
CA PHE A 523 -7.58 18.84 -8.48
C PHE A 523 -9.06 18.96 -8.83
N ALA A 524 -9.66 20.15 -8.68
CA ALA A 524 -11.02 20.39 -9.14
C ALA A 524 -11.14 20.23 -10.67
N LEU A 525 -10.14 20.67 -11.45
CA LEU A 525 -10.15 20.55 -12.90
C LEU A 525 -10.28 19.09 -13.34
N ARG A 526 -9.62 18.15 -12.65
CA ARG A 526 -9.76 16.70 -12.90
C ARG A 526 -11.23 16.28 -12.96
N SER A 527 -11.98 16.56 -11.89
CA SER A 527 -13.40 16.19 -11.79
C SER A 527 -14.26 16.87 -12.86
N PHE A 528 -13.93 18.10 -13.26
CA PHE A 528 -14.63 18.78 -14.35
C PHE A 528 -14.33 18.19 -15.72
N VAL A 529 -13.09 17.78 -15.97
CA VAL A 529 -12.69 17.11 -17.21
C VAL A 529 -13.37 15.74 -17.32
N GLU A 530 -13.43 14.97 -16.23
CA GLU A 530 -14.16 13.70 -16.16
C GLU A 530 -15.68 13.88 -16.37
N ALA A 531 -16.27 14.94 -15.81
CA ALA A 531 -17.69 15.24 -15.94
C ALA A 531 -18.07 15.85 -17.29
N CYS A 532 -17.11 16.37 -18.05
CA CYS A 532 -17.38 17.11 -19.28
C CYS A 532 -17.82 16.17 -20.40
N LYS A 533 -19.03 16.39 -20.94
CA LYS A 533 -19.54 15.63 -22.08
C LYS A 533 -19.08 16.17 -23.44
N ASP A 534 -18.77 17.46 -23.49
CA ASP A 534 -18.36 18.14 -24.72
C ASP A 534 -17.00 18.81 -24.51
N LEU A 535 -15.96 18.18 -25.06
CA LEU A 535 -14.58 18.63 -24.90
C LEU A 535 -14.28 19.91 -25.69
N ASP A 536 -15.13 20.32 -26.65
CA ASP A 536 -14.91 21.45 -27.58
C ASP A 536 -14.58 22.78 -26.88
N GLU A 537 -15.04 22.95 -25.64
CA GLU A 537 -14.83 24.18 -24.86
C GLU A 537 -13.44 24.24 -24.21
N ILE A 538 -12.83 23.07 -23.97
CA ILE A 538 -11.54 22.93 -23.32
C ILE A 538 -10.42 22.92 -24.36
N ARG A 539 -10.67 22.37 -25.56
CA ARG A 539 -9.69 22.28 -26.66
C ARG A 539 -8.92 23.59 -26.91
N PRO A 540 -9.56 24.77 -26.97
CA PRO A 540 -8.87 26.02 -27.28
C PRO A 540 -7.93 26.50 -26.15
N ILE A 541 -8.21 26.10 -24.91
CA ILE A 541 -7.46 26.50 -23.72
C ILE A 541 -6.48 25.44 -23.24
N LEU A 542 -6.59 24.20 -23.73
CA LEU A 542 -5.73 23.06 -23.38
C LEU A 542 -4.23 23.39 -23.37
N PRO A 543 -3.67 24.11 -24.38
CA PRO A 543 -2.23 24.41 -24.37
C PRO A 543 -1.82 25.30 -23.21
N GLN A 544 -2.70 26.24 -22.82
CA GLN A 544 -2.46 27.13 -21.68
C GLN A 544 -2.65 26.38 -20.34
N LEU A 545 -3.57 25.42 -20.29
CA LEU A 545 -3.78 24.58 -19.11
C LEU A 545 -2.56 23.72 -18.83
N LEU A 546 -2.03 23.05 -19.86
CA LEU A 546 -0.83 22.22 -19.74
C LEU A 546 0.40 23.03 -19.30
N ASP A 547 0.61 24.25 -19.83
CA ASP A 547 1.72 25.12 -19.42
C ASP A 547 1.65 25.52 -17.93
N GLU A 548 0.48 25.94 -17.44
CA GLU A 548 0.30 26.27 -16.02
C GLU A 548 0.40 25.02 -15.13
N PHE A 549 -0.12 23.89 -15.59
CA PHE A 549 -0.02 22.62 -14.89
C PHE A 549 1.44 22.19 -14.72
N PHE A 550 2.27 22.26 -15.76
CA PHE A 550 3.70 21.91 -15.68
C PHE A 550 4.49 22.84 -14.75
N LYS A 551 4.15 24.14 -14.70
CA LYS A 551 4.76 25.05 -13.73
C LYS A 551 4.48 24.59 -12.31
N LEU A 552 3.24 24.21 -12.03
CA LEU A 552 2.85 23.73 -10.70
C LEU A 552 3.52 22.40 -10.34
N MET A 553 3.57 21.44 -11.27
CA MET A 553 4.29 20.16 -11.09
C MET A 553 5.80 20.34 -10.88
N ASN A 554 6.37 21.46 -11.33
CA ASN A 554 7.77 21.80 -11.06
C ASN A 554 7.98 22.50 -9.70
N GLU A 555 6.92 22.99 -9.07
CA GLU A 555 6.93 23.77 -7.82
C GLU A 555 6.45 22.94 -6.61
N VAL A 556 5.58 21.95 -6.84
CA VAL A 556 5.00 21.07 -5.81
C VAL A 556 5.20 19.61 -6.20
N GLU A 557 5.80 18.85 -5.30
CA GLU A 557 5.90 17.40 -5.37
C GLU A 557 4.64 16.80 -4.73
N ASN A 558 3.65 16.43 -5.56
CA ASN A 558 2.39 15.84 -5.10
C ASN A 558 1.85 14.85 -6.15
N GLU A 559 1.44 13.67 -5.70
CA GLU A 559 0.98 12.55 -6.53
C GLU A 559 -0.36 12.83 -7.24
N ASP A 560 -1.31 13.47 -6.56
CA ASP A 560 -2.63 13.83 -7.12
C ASP A 560 -2.53 14.75 -8.34
N LEU A 561 -1.45 15.54 -8.42
CA LEU A 561 -1.17 16.33 -9.63
C LEU A 561 -0.94 15.37 -10.80
N VAL A 562 -0.06 14.38 -10.64
CA VAL A 562 0.28 13.45 -11.73
C VAL A 562 -0.95 12.67 -12.18
N PHE A 563 -1.78 12.17 -11.26
CA PHE A 563 -3.05 11.52 -11.61
C PHE A 563 -4.04 12.45 -12.34
N THR A 564 -4.04 13.74 -12.01
CA THR A 564 -4.83 14.74 -12.74
C THR A 564 -4.34 14.88 -14.17
N LEU A 565 -3.03 14.86 -14.41
CA LEU A 565 -2.47 14.92 -15.76
C LEU A 565 -2.85 13.68 -16.57
N GLU A 566 -2.71 12.51 -15.98
CA GLU A 566 -3.10 11.22 -16.58
C GLU A 566 -4.55 11.26 -17.07
N THR A 567 -5.47 11.70 -16.21
CA THR A 567 -6.90 11.83 -16.54
C THR A 567 -7.13 12.82 -17.70
N ILE A 568 -6.39 13.92 -17.74
CA ILE A 568 -6.47 14.88 -18.85
C ILE A 568 -5.94 14.24 -20.13
N VAL A 569 -4.81 13.53 -20.08
CA VAL A 569 -4.23 12.87 -21.26
C VAL A 569 -5.21 11.83 -21.83
N ASP A 570 -5.78 10.98 -20.98
CA ASP A 570 -6.78 9.97 -21.38
C ASP A 570 -7.95 10.59 -22.14
N LYS A 571 -8.54 11.68 -21.61
CA LYS A 571 -9.70 12.33 -22.26
C LYS A 571 -9.40 13.04 -23.58
N PHE A 572 -8.20 13.58 -23.76
CA PHE A 572 -7.85 14.39 -24.94
C PHE A 572 -7.07 13.62 -26.02
N GLY A 573 -6.69 12.36 -25.79
CA GLY A 573 -6.29 11.39 -26.82
C GLY A 573 -5.42 11.93 -27.95
N GLU A 574 -5.97 11.96 -29.17
CA GLU A 574 -5.28 12.41 -30.40
C GLU A 574 -4.78 13.86 -30.36
N GLU A 575 -5.42 14.73 -29.57
CA GLU A 575 -5.04 16.15 -29.44
C GLU A 575 -3.78 16.33 -28.61
N MET A 576 -3.37 15.29 -27.87
CA MET A 576 -2.10 15.27 -27.12
C MET A 576 -0.89 15.01 -28.02
N ALA A 577 -1.09 14.53 -29.25
CA ALA A 577 0.00 14.21 -30.18
C ALA A 577 1.04 15.34 -30.37
N PRO A 578 0.68 16.63 -30.52
CA PRO A 578 1.65 17.72 -30.66
C PRO A 578 2.45 18.00 -29.37
N TYR A 579 1.91 17.59 -28.22
CA TYR A 579 2.47 17.85 -26.89
C TYR A 579 3.18 16.63 -26.29
N ALA A 580 2.94 15.42 -26.83
CA ALA A 580 3.41 14.15 -26.30
C ALA A 580 4.92 14.13 -26.02
N LEU A 581 5.74 14.67 -26.93
CA LEU A 581 7.19 14.77 -26.71
C LEU A 581 7.55 15.65 -25.50
N GLY A 582 6.93 16.83 -25.40
CA GLY A 582 7.17 17.75 -24.29
C GLY A 582 6.63 17.21 -22.96
N LEU A 583 5.49 16.53 -22.99
CA LEU A 583 4.90 15.82 -21.85
C LEU A 583 5.86 14.74 -21.34
N CYS A 584 6.33 13.84 -22.21
CA CYS A 584 7.29 12.79 -21.85
C CYS A 584 8.60 13.37 -21.29
N GLN A 585 9.09 14.49 -21.84
CA GLN A 585 10.30 15.16 -21.34
C GLN A 585 10.11 15.74 -19.94
N ASN A 586 8.99 16.40 -19.69
CA ASN A 586 8.69 16.97 -18.37
C ASN A 586 8.44 15.88 -17.32
N LEU A 587 7.71 14.82 -17.67
CA LEU A 587 7.46 13.68 -16.80
C LEU A 587 8.73 12.88 -16.52
N ALA A 588 9.58 12.64 -17.52
CA ALA A 588 10.89 12.04 -17.31
C ALA A 588 11.77 12.90 -16.37
N ALA A 589 11.74 14.22 -16.51
CA ALA A 589 12.46 15.13 -15.62
C ALA A 589 11.86 15.20 -14.20
N ALA A 590 10.54 15.02 -14.05
CA ALA A 590 9.88 14.87 -12.75
C ALA A 590 10.29 13.55 -12.08
N PHE A 591 10.22 12.44 -12.81
CA PHE A 591 10.68 11.12 -12.38
C PHE A 591 12.11 11.16 -11.82
N TRP A 592 13.06 11.75 -12.56
CA TRP A 592 14.44 11.85 -12.07
C TRP A 592 14.61 12.73 -10.83
N ARG A 593 13.74 13.73 -10.63
CA ARG A 593 13.75 14.55 -9.41
C ARG A 593 13.22 13.76 -8.22
N CYS A 594 12.10 13.05 -8.38
CA CYS A 594 11.52 12.18 -7.37
C CYS A 594 12.49 11.07 -6.93
N MET A 595 13.22 10.47 -7.89
CA MET A 595 14.27 9.48 -7.57
C MET A 595 15.44 10.10 -6.81
N ALA A 596 15.86 11.32 -7.16
CA ALA A 596 16.96 11.99 -6.48
C ALA A 596 16.61 12.48 -5.07
N SER A 597 15.34 12.81 -4.80
CA SER A 597 14.89 13.14 -3.45
C SER A 597 14.78 11.90 -2.56
N SER A 598 14.32 10.77 -3.12
CA SER A 598 14.29 9.47 -2.43
C SER A 598 15.70 8.98 -2.03
N GLU A 599 16.69 9.07 -2.92
CA GLU A 599 18.08 8.66 -2.63
C GLU A 599 18.79 9.51 -1.55
N ALA A 600 18.29 10.71 -1.24
CA ALA A 600 18.98 11.67 -0.37
C ALA A 600 18.58 11.58 1.10
N ASP A 601 17.45 10.92 1.41
CA ASP A 601 16.83 10.97 2.73
C ASP A 601 16.48 9.55 3.22
N ASP A 602 17.46 8.86 3.83
CA ASP A 602 17.34 7.51 4.41
C ASP A 602 16.26 7.40 5.53
N GLU A 603 15.57 8.50 5.88
CA GLU A 603 14.53 8.60 6.92
C GLU A 603 13.18 9.21 6.42
N ALA A 604 13.00 9.55 5.13
CA ALA A 604 11.76 10.17 4.62
C ALA A 604 10.80 9.17 3.93
N ASP A 605 9.49 9.41 4.08
CA ASP A 605 8.35 8.60 3.62
C ASP A 605 8.40 8.19 2.13
N ASP A 606 7.77 7.04 1.80
CA ASP A 606 7.60 6.44 0.47
C ASP A 606 6.93 7.35 -0.61
N SER A 607 6.60 8.60 -0.29
CA SER A 607 5.92 9.53 -1.21
C SER A 607 6.74 9.86 -2.47
N GLY A 608 8.07 9.84 -2.38
CA GLY A 608 8.92 10.02 -3.57
C GLY A 608 8.80 8.87 -4.58
N ALA A 609 8.60 7.64 -4.10
CA ALA A 609 8.48 6.44 -4.93
C ALA A 609 7.12 6.38 -5.63
N LEU A 610 6.03 6.66 -4.92
CA LEU A 610 4.68 6.71 -5.49
C LEU A 610 4.55 7.82 -6.55
N ALA A 611 5.14 9.00 -6.31
CA ALA A 611 5.19 10.06 -7.32
C ALA A 611 5.96 9.63 -8.58
N ALA A 612 7.03 8.84 -8.42
CA ALA A 612 7.78 8.28 -9.54
C ALA A 612 6.95 7.25 -10.33
N VAL A 613 6.22 6.36 -9.66
CA VAL A 613 5.25 5.43 -10.27
C VAL A 613 4.20 6.20 -11.08
N GLY A 614 3.57 7.21 -10.48
CA GLY A 614 2.59 8.06 -11.16
C GLY A 614 3.15 8.70 -12.43
N CYS A 615 4.41 9.16 -12.41
CA CYS A 615 5.06 9.74 -13.59
C CYS A 615 5.18 8.72 -14.73
N LEU A 616 5.51 7.47 -14.42
CA LEU A 616 5.63 6.41 -15.41
C LEU A 616 4.26 5.97 -15.95
N ARG A 617 3.24 5.85 -15.10
CA ARG A 617 1.85 5.59 -15.54
C ARG A 617 1.33 6.67 -16.47
N ALA A 618 1.54 7.95 -16.13
CA ALA A 618 1.19 9.05 -17.02
C ALA A 618 1.95 8.97 -18.36
N ILE A 619 3.22 8.52 -18.37
CA ILE A 619 3.95 8.25 -19.61
C ILE A 619 3.30 7.10 -20.40
N SER A 620 2.94 5.99 -19.75
CA SER A 620 2.21 4.87 -20.36
C SER A 620 0.91 5.33 -21.03
N THR A 621 0.07 6.11 -20.32
CA THR A 621 -1.18 6.68 -20.88
C THR A 621 -0.91 7.58 -22.09
N ILE A 622 0.16 8.39 -22.06
CA ILE A 622 0.55 9.20 -23.23
C ILE A 622 0.94 8.31 -24.41
N LEU A 623 1.68 7.22 -24.17
CA LEU A 623 2.09 6.29 -25.22
C LEU A 623 0.88 5.57 -25.82
N GLU A 624 -0.08 5.17 -25.00
CA GLU A 624 -1.34 4.56 -25.44
C GLU A 624 -2.17 5.55 -26.27
N SER A 625 -2.27 6.81 -25.82
CA SER A 625 -3.05 7.86 -26.50
C SER A 625 -2.52 8.21 -27.89
N ILE A 626 -1.23 7.97 -28.15
CA ILE A 626 -0.57 8.18 -29.44
C ILE A 626 -0.34 6.87 -30.21
N SER A 627 -0.92 5.75 -29.80
CA SER A 627 -0.79 4.44 -30.45
C SER A 627 -1.05 4.45 -31.97
N SER A 628 -1.93 5.33 -32.44
CA SER A 628 -2.24 5.52 -33.87
C SER A 628 -1.17 6.29 -34.66
N LEU A 629 -0.16 6.86 -34.00
CA LEU A 629 0.90 7.69 -34.58
C LEU A 629 2.32 7.12 -34.35
N PRO A 630 2.72 6.02 -35.03
CA PRO A 630 4.00 5.34 -34.83
C PRO A 630 5.27 6.21 -34.93
N HIS A 631 5.22 7.30 -35.71
CA HIS A 631 6.37 8.19 -35.92
C HIS A 631 6.75 9.03 -34.67
N LEU A 632 5.86 9.16 -33.68
CA LEU A 632 6.13 9.86 -32.43
C LEU A 632 6.98 9.01 -31.48
N PHE A 633 6.79 7.68 -31.47
CA PHE A 633 7.58 6.76 -30.65
C PHE A 633 9.09 6.90 -30.91
N ILE A 634 9.50 7.08 -32.16
CA ILE A 634 10.91 7.31 -32.54
C ILE A 634 11.47 8.61 -31.92
N GLN A 635 10.63 9.64 -31.77
CA GLN A 635 11.05 10.92 -31.19
C GLN A 635 11.08 10.88 -29.66
N ILE A 636 10.21 10.08 -29.04
CA ILE A 636 10.10 9.92 -27.59
C ILE A 636 11.17 8.96 -27.06
N GLU A 637 11.57 7.96 -27.85
CA GLU A 637 12.57 6.93 -27.48
C GLU A 637 13.81 7.48 -26.77
N PRO A 638 14.51 8.53 -27.27
CA PRO A 638 15.73 9.02 -26.63
C PRO A 638 15.50 9.62 -25.24
N THR A 639 14.27 10.04 -24.95
CA THR A 639 13.86 10.61 -23.66
C THR A 639 13.64 9.52 -22.63
N LEU A 640 12.99 8.42 -23.02
CA LEU A 640 12.60 7.33 -22.12
C LEU A 640 13.68 6.24 -21.98
N LEU A 641 14.55 6.07 -22.98
CA LEU A 641 15.59 5.05 -22.97
C LEU A 641 16.51 5.08 -21.74
N PRO A 642 16.96 6.25 -21.22
CA PRO A 642 17.76 6.29 -20.00
C PRO A 642 17.00 5.76 -18.76
N ILE A 643 15.69 6.02 -18.68
CA ILE A 643 14.83 5.51 -17.61
C ILE A 643 14.75 3.99 -17.72
N MET A 644 14.37 3.48 -18.90
CA MET A 644 14.27 2.03 -19.15
C MET A 644 15.59 1.31 -18.85
N ARG A 645 16.74 1.85 -19.28
CA ARG A 645 18.06 1.23 -19.02
C ARG A 645 18.42 1.16 -17.54
N ARG A 646 18.10 2.18 -16.75
CA ARG A 646 18.46 2.20 -15.33
C ARG A 646 17.47 1.39 -14.51
N MET A 647 16.18 1.52 -14.79
CA MET A 647 15.12 0.92 -13.96
C MET A 647 14.86 -0.55 -14.30
N LEU A 648 15.37 -1.07 -15.41
CA LEU A 648 15.37 -2.53 -15.66
C LEU A 648 16.45 -3.29 -14.87
N THR A 649 17.20 -2.63 -13.98
CA THR A 649 18.17 -3.26 -13.07
C THR A 649 17.60 -3.35 -11.65
N SER A 650 18.40 -3.84 -10.70
CA SER A 650 18.04 -3.83 -9.27
C SER A 650 17.74 -2.44 -8.70
N ASP A 651 18.12 -1.36 -9.38
CA ASP A 651 17.80 0.02 -8.96
C ASP A 651 16.32 0.37 -9.14
N GLY A 652 15.56 -0.39 -9.94
CA GLY A 652 14.18 -0.06 -10.29
C GLY A 652 13.15 -1.10 -9.85
N GLN A 653 13.41 -1.86 -8.77
CA GLN A 653 12.50 -2.90 -8.27
C GLN A 653 11.08 -2.36 -8.02
N ASP A 654 10.98 -1.16 -7.46
CA ASP A 654 9.70 -0.53 -7.07
C ASP A 654 8.88 0.01 -8.25
N VAL A 655 9.48 0.13 -9.44
CA VAL A 655 8.86 0.72 -10.66
C VAL A 655 8.97 -0.19 -11.88
N TYR A 656 9.33 -1.46 -11.66
CA TYR A 656 9.72 -2.38 -12.72
C TYR A 656 8.56 -2.69 -13.67
N GLU A 657 7.35 -2.83 -13.13
CA GLU A 657 6.13 -3.10 -13.90
C GLU A 657 5.81 -1.97 -14.87
N GLU A 658 5.77 -0.72 -14.39
CA GLU A 658 5.48 0.45 -15.22
C GLU A 658 6.55 0.62 -16.32
N VAL A 659 7.81 0.32 -16.01
CA VAL A 659 8.89 0.39 -17.00
C VAL A 659 8.71 -0.69 -18.07
N LEU A 660 8.33 -1.91 -17.71
CA LEU A 660 8.05 -2.97 -18.68
C LEU A 660 6.84 -2.66 -19.56
N GLU A 661 5.83 -1.98 -19.02
CA GLU A 661 4.69 -1.49 -19.79
C GLU A 661 5.14 -0.47 -20.86
N ILE A 662 5.98 0.51 -20.48
CA ILE A 662 6.59 1.46 -21.41
C ILE A 662 7.40 0.72 -22.48
N VAL A 663 8.22 -0.25 -22.10
CA VAL A 663 9.01 -1.07 -23.06
C VAL A 663 8.07 -1.82 -24.00
N SER A 664 6.95 -2.33 -23.51
CA SER A 664 5.93 -3.02 -24.31
C SER A 664 5.34 -2.09 -25.37
N TYR A 665 4.89 -0.89 -25.00
CA TYR A 665 4.39 0.09 -25.96
C TYR A 665 5.44 0.52 -26.99
N MET A 666 6.67 0.78 -26.54
CA MET A 666 7.77 1.17 -27.41
C MET A 666 8.14 0.06 -28.40
N THR A 667 8.11 -1.21 -27.97
CA THR A 667 8.42 -2.37 -28.83
C THR A 667 7.26 -2.78 -29.73
N PHE A 668 6.03 -2.40 -29.41
CA PHE A 668 4.82 -2.79 -30.14
C PHE A 668 4.33 -1.76 -31.16
N PHE A 669 4.26 -0.48 -30.78
CA PHE A 669 3.71 0.58 -31.64
C PHE A 669 4.77 1.25 -32.53
N SER A 670 6.05 1.21 -32.14
CA SER A 670 7.13 1.73 -32.99
C SER A 670 7.17 1.00 -34.35
N PRO A 671 7.43 1.68 -35.49
CA PRO A 671 7.50 1.03 -36.79
C PRO A 671 8.55 -0.07 -36.88
N THR A 672 9.67 0.11 -36.18
CA THR A 672 10.80 -0.82 -36.12
C THR A 672 11.46 -0.74 -34.76
N ILE A 673 11.89 -1.88 -34.23
CA ILE A 673 12.65 -1.92 -32.97
C ILE A 673 14.08 -1.45 -33.23
N SER A 674 14.50 -0.36 -32.58
CA SER A 674 15.84 0.21 -32.71
C SER A 674 16.91 -0.66 -32.03
N LEU A 675 18.17 -0.48 -32.42
CA LEU A 675 19.30 -1.16 -31.75
C LEU A 675 19.44 -0.71 -30.29
N ASP A 676 19.05 0.52 -29.98
CA ASP A 676 19.04 1.03 -28.61
C ASP A 676 17.99 0.31 -27.77
N MET A 677 16.80 0.04 -28.30
CA MET A 677 15.81 -0.80 -27.62
C MET A 677 16.30 -2.23 -27.44
N TRP A 678 17.01 -2.81 -28.41
CA TRP A 678 17.61 -4.14 -28.24
C TRP A 678 18.63 -4.23 -27.10
N SER A 679 19.23 -3.11 -26.67
CA SER A 679 20.11 -3.07 -25.50
C SER A 679 19.41 -3.36 -24.16
N LEU A 680 18.07 -3.35 -24.13
CA LEU A 680 17.27 -3.65 -22.93
C LEU A 680 17.08 -5.15 -22.71
N TRP A 681 17.20 -5.96 -23.77
CA TRP A 681 17.02 -7.42 -23.67
C TRP A 681 17.93 -8.08 -22.63
N PRO A 682 19.26 -7.80 -22.61
CA PRO A 682 20.14 -8.40 -21.60
C PRO A 682 19.75 -8.03 -20.18
N LEU A 683 19.26 -6.81 -19.95
CA LEU A 683 18.84 -6.33 -18.62
C LEU A 683 17.61 -7.11 -18.13
N MET A 684 16.59 -7.27 -18.98
CA MET A 684 15.41 -8.06 -18.64
C MET A 684 15.77 -9.52 -18.36
N MET A 685 16.70 -10.10 -19.13
CA MET A 685 17.15 -11.48 -18.93
C MET A 685 17.99 -11.65 -17.65
N GLU A 686 18.81 -10.66 -17.30
CA GLU A 686 19.57 -10.66 -16.05
C GLU A 686 18.61 -10.53 -14.85
N ALA A 687 17.70 -9.57 -14.89
CA ALA A 687 16.69 -9.37 -13.85
C ALA A 687 15.84 -10.62 -13.63
N LEU A 688 15.32 -11.24 -14.70
CA LEU A 688 14.53 -12.47 -14.64
C LEU A 688 15.28 -13.65 -13.98
N ASN A 689 16.61 -13.72 -14.14
CA ASN A 689 17.41 -14.80 -13.55
C ASN A 689 17.83 -14.53 -12.10
N ASP A 690 17.81 -13.28 -11.64
CA ASP A 690 18.35 -12.88 -10.33
C ASP A 690 17.25 -12.62 -9.31
N TRP A 691 16.28 -11.75 -9.62
CA TRP A 691 15.29 -11.27 -8.65
C TRP A 691 13.87 -11.05 -9.21
N ALA A 692 13.69 -10.88 -10.52
CA ALA A 692 12.43 -10.41 -11.12
C ALA A 692 11.52 -11.54 -11.64
N ILE A 693 11.53 -12.70 -10.99
CA ILE A 693 10.69 -13.85 -11.41
C ILE A 693 9.19 -13.55 -11.28
N ASP A 694 8.80 -12.81 -10.26
CA ASP A 694 7.41 -12.44 -10.01
C ASP A 694 6.85 -11.53 -11.12
N PHE A 695 7.73 -10.81 -11.83
CA PHE A 695 7.39 -9.93 -12.95
C PHE A 695 7.44 -10.63 -14.32
N PHE A 696 7.55 -11.96 -14.35
CA PHE A 696 7.75 -12.67 -15.61
C PHE A 696 6.56 -12.55 -16.58
N GLU A 697 5.34 -12.34 -16.06
CA GLU A 697 4.17 -12.02 -16.90
C GLU A 697 4.31 -10.67 -17.61
N ASN A 698 4.85 -9.65 -16.93
CA ASN A 698 5.11 -8.35 -17.53
C ASN A 698 6.31 -8.41 -18.50
N ILE A 699 7.36 -9.19 -18.19
CA ILE A 699 8.54 -9.38 -19.07
C ILE A 699 8.18 -10.16 -20.35
N LEU A 700 7.19 -11.05 -20.30
CA LEU A 700 6.74 -11.84 -21.45
C LEU A 700 6.34 -10.96 -22.64
N VAL A 701 5.61 -9.87 -22.39
CA VAL A 701 5.08 -8.98 -23.42
C VAL A 701 6.18 -8.34 -24.29
N PRO A 702 7.17 -7.62 -23.73
CA PRO A 702 8.22 -7.04 -24.54
C PRO A 702 9.09 -8.12 -25.19
N LEU A 703 9.39 -9.24 -24.52
CA LEU A 703 10.15 -10.34 -25.11
C LEU A 703 9.44 -10.97 -26.32
N ASP A 704 8.12 -11.12 -26.27
CA ASP A 704 7.34 -11.51 -27.44
C ASP A 704 7.52 -10.48 -28.56
N ASN A 705 7.31 -9.19 -28.30
CA ASN A 705 7.45 -8.14 -29.31
C ASN A 705 8.82 -8.18 -30.01
N TYR A 706 9.91 -8.40 -29.26
CA TYR A 706 11.26 -8.58 -29.83
C TYR A 706 11.35 -9.80 -30.76
N ILE A 707 10.71 -10.92 -30.41
CA ILE A 707 10.75 -12.16 -31.22
C ILE A 707 9.81 -12.05 -32.44
N SER A 708 8.58 -11.58 -32.24
CA SER A 708 7.53 -11.57 -33.27
C SER A 708 7.68 -10.44 -34.28
N ARG A 709 8.14 -9.25 -33.86
CA ARG A 709 8.38 -8.10 -34.76
C ARG A 709 9.83 -7.96 -35.19
N GLY A 710 10.76 -8.44 -34.37
CA GLY A 710 12.21 -8.35 -34.57
C GLY A 710 12.89 -9.66 -34.98
N THR A 711 12.13 -10.62 -35.53
CA THR A 711 12.60 -11.99 -35.82
C THR A 711 13.94 -12.04 -36.54
N ASP A 712 14.14 -11.22 -37.59
CA ASP A 712 15.38 -11.22 -38.36
C ASP A 712 16.60 -10.84 -37.51
N HIS A 713 16.45 -9.84 -36.63
CA HIS A 713 17.53 -9.41 -35.74
C HIS A 713 17.78 -10.42 -34.62
N PHE A 714 16.71 -10.96 -34.03
CA PHE A 714 16.77 -12.03 -33.03
C PHE A 714 17.54 -13.25 -33.55
N LEU A 715 17.32 -13.63 -34.81
CA LEU A 715 17.99 -14.77 -35.43
C LEU A 715 19.43 -14.47 -35.84
N ALA A 716 19.70 -13.26 -36.36
CA ALA A 716 20.99 -12.90 -36.91
C ALA A 716 22.04 -12.47 -35.86
N CYS A 717 21.60 -11.88 -34.73
CA CYS A 717 22.52 -11.37 -33.72
C CYS A 717 23.20 -12.50 -32.94
N LYS A 718 24.52 -12.37 -32.76
CA LYS A 718 25.37 -13.32 -32.02
C LYS A 718 26.16 -12.68 -30.89
N ASP A 719 26.07 -11.37 -30.74
CA ASP A 719 26.72 -10.62 -29.67
C ASP A 719 25.82 -9.44 -29.24
N PRO A 720 24.96 -9.61 -28.23
CA PRO A 720 24.72 -10.85 -27.48
C PRO A 720 23.89 -11.90 -28.29
N ASP A 721 24.10 -13.20 -28.02
CA ASP A 721 23.27 -14.26 -28.63
C ASP A 721 21.93 -14.37 -27.90
N TYR A 722 20.89 -13.74 -28.45
CA TYR A 722 19.55 -13.70 -27.87
C TYR A 722 18.90 -15.08 -27.75
N GLN A 723 19.18 -15.99 -28.69
CA GLN A 723 18.65 -17.36 -28.65
C GLN A 723 19.23 -18.14 -27.47
N GLN A 724 20.55 -18.04 -27.27
CA GLN A 724 21.24 -18.67 -26.15
C GLN A 724 20.80 -18.06 -24.81
N SER A 725 20.64 -16.74 -24.76
CA SER A 725 20.17 -16.02 -23.57
C SER A 725 18.76 -16.49 -23.16
N LEU A 726 17.82 -16.54 -24.10
CA LEU A 726 16.46 -17.05 -23.87
C LEU A 726 16.48 -18.51 -23.39
N TRP A 727 17.27 -19.35 -24.05
CA TRP A 727 17.41 -20.75 -23.66
C TRP A 727 17.92 -20.89 -22.22
N ASN A 728 18.96 -20.14 -21.83
CA ASN A 728 19.54 -20.22 -20.50
C ASN A 728 18.52 -19.85 -19.42
N ALA A 729 17.76 -18.77 -19.62
CA ALA A 729 16.73 -18.32 -18.69
C ALA A 729 15.60 -19.36 -18.56
N LEU A 730 15.02 -19.78 -19.70
CA LEU A 730 13.92 -20.75 -19.70
C LEU A 730 14.35 -22.12 -19.19
N GLN A 731 15.59 -22.55 -19.46
CA GLN A 731 16.12 -23.80 -18.92
C GLN A 731 16.23 -23.74 -17.39
N SER A 732 16.72 -22.62 -16.84
CA SER A 732 16.84 -22.42 -15.39
C SER A 732 15.46 -22.49 -14.71
N ILE A 733 14.51 -21.69 -15.20
CA ILE A 733 13.15 -21.58 -14.64
C ILE A 733 12.37 -22.89 -14.78
N MET A 734 12.41 -23.54 -15.95
CA MET A 734 11.61 -24.73 -16.20
C MET A 734 12.13 -25.98 -15.48
N MET A 735 13.42 -26.02 -15.11
CA MET A 735 14.04 -27.16 -14.43
C MET A 735 14.12 -27.00 -12.91
N ASP A 736 13.87 -25.82 -12.36
CA ASP A 736 13.88 -25.60 -10.91
C ASP A 736 12.76 -26.38 -10.21
N GLU A 737 13.13 -27.18 -9.20
CA GLU A 737 12.23 -28.02 -8.42
C GLU A 737 11.47 -27.26 -7.33
N ASN A 738 11.96 -26.07 -6.94
CA ASN A 738 11.38 -25.26 -5.87
C ASN A 738 10.44 -24.17 -6.38
N MET A 739 10.45 -23.86 -7.69
CA MET A 739 9.56 -22.86 -8.29
C MET A 739 8.10 -23.33 -8.33
N GLU A 740 7.17 -22.43 -8.01
CA GLU A 740 5.74 -22.73 -8.05
C GLU A 740 5.19 -22.77 -9.48
N ASP A 741 4.17 -23.60 -9.70
CA ASP A 741 3.55 -23.74 -11.03
C ASP A 741 3.00 -22.40 -11.59
N SER A 742 2.71 -21.39 -10.77
CA SER A 742 2.26 -20.05 -11.21
C SER A 742 3.35 -19.27 -11.93
N ASP A 743 4.54 -19.19 -11.33
CA ASP A 743 5.63 -18.32 -11.78
C ASP A 743 6.23 -18.81 -13.11
N ILE A 744 5.96 -20.07 -13.45
CA ILE A 744 6.45 -20.74 -14.66
C ILE A 744 5.51 -20.52 -15.85
N GLU A 745 4.25 -20.15 -15.65
CA GLU A 745 3.25 -20.01 -16.72
C GLU A 745 3.69 -19.15 -17.93
N PRO A 746 4.51 -18.10 -17.78
CA PRO A 746 5.01 -17.31 -18.91
C PRO A 746 6.06 -18.04 -19.78
N ALA A 747 6.83 -18.96 -19.20
CA ALA A 747 7.90 -19.67 -19.91
C ALA A 747 7.39 -20.49 -21.12
N PRO A 748 6.35 -21.35 -20.98
CA PRO A 748 5.75 -22.02 -22.12
C PRO A 748 5.25 -21.06 -23.20
N LYS A 749 4.62 -19.94 -22.81
CA LYS A 749 4.10 -18.93 -23.76
C LYS A 749 5.23 -18.35 -24.63
N LEU A 750 6.40 -18.05 -24.05
CA LEU A 750 7.58 -17.61 -24.83
C LEU A 750 8.10 -18.68 -25.80
N ILE A 751 8.10 -19.95 -25.41
CA ILE A 751 8.51 -21.05 -26.29
C ILE A 751 7.54 -21.16 -27.48
N GLU A 752 6.23 -20.96 -27.24
CA GLU A 752 5.23 -20.93 -28.30
C GLU A 752 5.49 -19.80 -29.29
N VAL A 753 5.73 -18.58 -28.79
CA VAL A 753 6.09 -17.41 -29.62
C VAL A 753 7.29 -17.71 -30.51
N LEU A 754 8.35 -18.32 -29.96
CA LEU A 754 9.54 -18.72 -30.72
C LEU A 754 9.18 -19.67 -31.88
N PHE A 755 8.42 -20.73 -31.61
CA PHE A 755 8.05 -21.71 -32.64
C PHE A 755 7.07 -21.16 -33.67
N GLN A 756 6.20 -20.23 -33.30
CA GLN A 756 5.24 -19.62 -34.22
C GLN A 756 5.91 -18.65 -35.20
N ASN A 757 6.89 -17.86 -34.73
CA ASN A 757 7.51 -16.79 -35.53
C ASN A 757 8.81 -17.24 -36.23
N CYS A 758 9.59 -18.15 -35.65
CA CYS A 758 10.92 -18.51 -36.19
C CYS A 758 10.92 -19.78 -37.08
N LYS A 759 9.83 -20.05 -37.80
CA LYS A 759 9.63 -21.32 -38.53
C LYS A 759 10.79 -21.67 -39.48
N GLY A 760 11.42 -22.84 -39.24
CA GLY A 760 12.53 -23.37 -40.05
C GLY A 760 13.92 -22.81 -39.71
N ASN A 761 14.03 -21.89 -38.75
CA ASN A 761 15.30 -21.23 -38.41
C ASN A 761 15.85 -21.61 -37.02
N VAL A 762 15.08 -22.35 -36.22
CA VAL A 762 15.43 -22.73 -34.83
C VAL A 762 15.44 -24.24 -34.59
N ASP A 763 15.66 -25.03 -35.64
CA ASP A 763 15.75 -26.50 -35.58
C ASP A 763 16.71 -27.03 -34.48
N PRO A 764 17.90 -26.43 -34.25
CA PRO A 764 18.79 -26.89 -33.17
C PRO A 764 18.17 -26.81 -31.77
N TRP A 765 17.20 -25.91 -31.56
CA TRP A 765 16.58 -25.68 -30.25
C TRP A 765 15.36 -26.55 -29.98
N VAL A 766 14.79 -27.20 -31.01
CA VAL A 766 13.56 -27.99 -30.88
C VAL A 766 13.74 -29.13 -29.87
N GLU A 767 14.84 -29.89 -29.93
CA GLU A 767 15.10 -30.97 -28.98
C GLU A 767 15.26 -30.46 -27.54
N HIS A 768 15.92 -29.32 -27.39
CA HIS A 768 16.19 -28.69 -26.10
C HIS A 768 14.88 -28.24 -25.41
N TYR A 769 14.04 -27.48 -26.11
CA TYR A 769 12.75 -27.01 -25.57
C TYR A 769 11.76 -28.14 -25.33
N LEU A 770 11.67 -29.13 -26.22
CA LEU A 770 10.81 -30.30 -25.99
C LEU A 770 11.23 -31.07 -24.74
N ARG A 771 12.54 -31.22 -24.49
CA ARG A 771 13.04 -31.96 -23.33
C ARG A 771 12.63 -31.29 -22.01
N ILE A 772 12.83 -29.98 -21.87
CA ILE A 772 12.48 -29.26 -20.63
C ILE A 772 10.95 -29.19 -20.45
N THR A 773 10.19 -29.03 -21.53
CA THR A 773 8.72 -29.02 -21.51
C THR A 773 8.16 -30.34 -20.99
N ILE A 774 8.67 -31.46 -21.49
CA ILE A 774 8.22 -32.81 -21.10
C ILE A 774 8.58 -33.12 -19.65
N GLU A 775 9.76 -32.70 -19.19
CA GLU A 775 10.18 -32.92 -17.81
C GLU A 775 9.33 -32.10 -16.83
N ARG A 776 9.04 -30.82 -17.13
CA ARG A 776 8.13 -30.00 -16.31
C ARG A 776 6.69 -30.54 -16.34
N LEU A 777 6.19 -30.99 -17.49
CA LEU A 777 4.84 -31.56 -17.64
C LEU A 777 4.58 -32.76 -16.71
N ARG A 778 5.62 -33.54 -16.40
CA ARG A 778 5.52 -34.68 -15.46
C ARG A 778 5.39 -34.28 -14.00
N ARG A 779 5.86 -33.09 -13.64
CA ARG A 779 5.97 -32.59 -12.25
C ARG A 779 4.78 -31.70 -11.87
N THR A 780 4.34 -30.88 -12.81
CA THR A 780 3.25 -29.91 -12.64
C THR A 780 1.96 -30.56 -12.16
N GLN A 781 1.27 -29.88 -11.24
CA GLN A 781 -0.06 -30.28 -10.76
C GLN A 781 -1.15 -29.40 -11.34
N LYS A 782 -0.89 -28.10 -11.55
CA LYS A 782 -1.88 -27.14 -12.07
C LYS A 782 -2.38 -27.53 -13.48
N PRO A 783 -3.70 -27.67 -13.70
CA PRO A 783 -4.25 -28.03 -15.01
C PRO A 783 -3.96 -27.01 -16.12
N TYR A 784 -3.90 -25.71 -15.78
CA TYR A 784 -3.64 -24.66 -16.76
C TYR A 784 -2.22 -24.72 -17.32
N LEU A 785 -1.20 -24.82 -16.46
CA LEU A 785 0.19 -25.02 -16.90
C LEU A 785 0.36 -26.31 -17.73
N LYS A 786 -0.35 -27.41 -17.39
CA LYS A 786 -0.37 -28.61 -18.25
C LYS A 786 -0.89 -28.33 -19.66
N CYS A 787 -1.93 -27.49 -19.78
CA CYS A 787 -2.43 -27.08 -21.10
C CYS A 787 -1.38 -26.31 -21.89
N LEU A 788 -0.70 -25.35 -21.27
CA LEU A 788 0.37 -24.56 -21.91
C LEU A 788 1.55 -25.44 -22.35
N LEU A 789 2.00 -26.36 -21.51
CA LEU A 789 3.09 -27.29 -21.86
C LEU A 789 2.73 -28.22 -23.03
N VAL A 790 1.47 -28.64 -23.12
CA VAL A 790 0.98 -29.41 -24.27
C VAL A 790 0.86 -28.53 -25.52
N GLN A 791 0.50 -27.25 -25.37
CA GLN A 791 0.50 -26.28 -26.48
C GLN A 791 1.90 -26.04 -27.05
N VAL A 792 2.95 -26.05 -26.23
CA VAL A 792 4.35 -26.04 -26.71
C VAL A 792 4.62 -27.24 -27.63
N ILE A 793 4.16 -28.45 -27.26
CA ILE A 793 4.33 -29.66 -28.09
C ILE A 793 3.51 -29.54 -29.39
N ALA A 794 2.30 -28.99 -29.32
CA ALA A 794 1.47 -28.74 -30.49
C ALA A 794 2.12 -27.72 -31.45
N ASN A 795 2.68 -26.63 -30.93
CA ASN A 795 3.44 -25.65 -31.71
C ASN A 795 4.71 -26.26 -32.32
N ALA A 796 5.43 -27.13 -31.60
CA ALA A 796 6.59 -27.85 -32.15
C ALA A 796 6.19 -28.78 -33.31
N LEU A 797 5.03 -29.44 -33.24
CA LEU A 797 4.47 -30.24 -34.34
C LEU A 797 4.08 -29.37 -35.54
N TYR A 798 3.50 -28.19 -35.29
CA TYR A 798 3.16 -27.24 -36.34
C TYR A 798 4.40 -26.60 -37.00
N TYR A 799 5.45 -26.40 -36.21
CA TYR A 799 6.75 -25.89 -36.64
C TYR A 799 7.44 -26.89 -37.60
N ASN A 800 7.69 -28.12 -37.14
CA ASN A 800 8.29 -29.19 -37.93
C ASN A 800 7.83 -30.57 -37.42
N PRO A 801 6.82 -31.18 -38.05
CA PRO A 801 6.21 -32.41 -37.53
C PRO A 801 7.14 -33.62 -37.61
N LEU A 802 8.04 -33.70 -38.61
CA LEU A 802 9.01 -34.79 -38.74
C LEU A 802 10.05 -34.72 -37.63
N LEU A 803 10.70 -33.56 -37.47
CA LEU A 803 11.73 -33.37 -36.44
C LEU A 803 11.15 -33.62 -35.04
N THR A 804 9.99 -33.05 -34.74
CA THR A 804 9.33 -33.21 -33.44
C THR A 804 8.98 -34.66 -33.14
N LEU A 805 8.43 -35.42 -34.11
CA LEU A 805 8.17 -36.85 -33.92
C LEU A 805 9.45 -37.66 -33.74
N GLU A 806 10.50 -37.39 -34.51
CA GLU A 806 11.79 -38.08 -34.38
C GLU A 806 12.39 -37.83 -32.99
N THR A 807 12.31 -36.59 -32.48
CA THR A 807 12.75 -36.24 -31.12
C THR A 807 11.91 -36.94 -30.06
N LEU A 808 10.57 -36.92 -30.15
CA LEU A 808 9.70 -37.60 -29.19
C LEU A 808 9.93 -39.11 -29.16
N ASN A 809 10.21 -39.72 -30.33
CA ASN A 809 10.57 -41.14 -30.44
C ASN A 809 11.96 -41.42 -29.87
N LYS A 810 12.95 -40.56 -30.13
CA LYS A 810 14.31 -40.65 -29.57
C LYS A 810 14.29 -40.60 -28.04
N LEU A 811 13.42 -39.77 -27.46
CA LEU A 811 13.21 -39.67 -26.02
C LEU A 811 12.39 -40.83 -25.43
N GLY A 812 11.72 -41.63 -26.28
CA GLY A 812 10.90 -42.77 -25.84
C GLY A 812 9.57 -42.38 -25.18
N VAL A 813 9.08 -41.16 -25.41
CA VAL A 813 7.94 -40.57 -24.69
C VAL A 813 6.73 -40.28 -25.58
N ALA A 814 6.84 -40.52 -26.90
CA ALA A 814 5.80 -40.18 -27.86
C ALA A 814 4.42 -40.76 -27.47
N ALA A 815 4.35 -42.05 -27.16
CA ALA A 815 3.09 -42.70 -26.79
C ALA A 815 2.47 -42.12 -25.50
N ASP A 816 3.29 -41.85 -24.50
CA ASP A 816 2.84 -41.32 -23.21
C ASP A 816 2.26 -39.91 -23.36
N ILE A 817 2.95 -39.05 -24.12
CA ILE A 817 2.51 -37.68 -24.38
C ILE A 817 1.20 -37.65 -25.15
N PHE A 818 1.07 -38.42 -26.24
CA PHE A 818 -0.18 -38.45 -27.01
C PHE A 818 -1.34 -39.02 -26.19
N ASN A 819 -1.11 -40.08 -25.40
CA ASN A 819 -2.15 -40.62 -24.52
C ASN A 819 -2.58 -39.61 -23.46
N HIS A 820 -1.64 -38.88 -22.86
CA HIS A 820 -1.94 -37.81 -21.90
C HIS A 820 -2.73 -36.67 -22.54
N TRP A 821 -2.28 -36.20 -23.71
CA TRP A 821 -2.95 -35.13 -24.46
C TRP A 821 -4.38 -35.52 -24.86
N PHE A 822 -4.58 -36.73 -25.40
CA PHE A 822 -5.93 -37.20 -25.75
C PHE A 822 -6.83 -37.36 -24.52
N ALA A 823 -6.29 -37.81 -23.38
CA ALA A 823 -7.05 -37.86 -22.13
C ALA A 823 -7.50 -36.46 -21.68
N MET A 824 -6.62 -35.46 -21.74
CA MET A 824 -6.97 -34.06 -21.43
C MET A 824 -8.05 -33.52 -22.36
N LEU A 825 -7.99 -33.83 -23.66
CA LEU A 825 -8.97 -33.41 -24.66
C LEU A 825 -10.37 -34.03 -24.45
N GLN A 826 -10.43 -35.24 -23.89
CA GLN A 826 -11.68 -35.97 -23.64
C GLN A 826 -12.34 -35.61 -22.29
N GLN A 827 -11.65 -34.89 -21.41
CA GLN A 827 -12.21 -34.47 -20.12
C GLN A 827 -13.25 -33.36 -20.29
N VAL A 828 -14.49 -33.67 -19.91
CA VAL A 828 -15.64 -32.76 -19.92
C VAL A 828 -16.30 -32.73 -18.54
N LYS A 829 -16.75 -31.54 -18.12
CA LYS A 829 -17.57 -31.33 -16.92
C LYS A 829 -18.96 -31.95 -17.12
N LYS A 830 -19.74 -32.08 -16.04
CA LYS A 830 -21.14 -32.54 -16.09
C LYS A 830 -22.03 -31.68 -16.99
N SER A 831 -21.68 -30.41 -17.18
CA SER A 831 -22.35 -29.47 -18.09
C SER A 831 -22.04 -29.70 -19.58
N GLY A 832 -21.13 -30.62 -19.91
CA GLY A 832 -20.65 -30.83 -21.29
C GLY A 832 -19.52 -29.89 -21.71
N ALA A 833 -19.16 -28.91 -20.89
CA ALA A 833 -18.02 -28.01 -21.13
C ALA A 833 -16.68 -28.74 -20.96
N ARG A 834 -15.69 -28.43 -21.81
CA ARG A 834 -14.33 -29.01 -21.70
C ARG A 834 -13.64 -28.52 -20.42
N VAL A 835 -12.91 -29.42 -19.76
CA VAL A 835 -12.11 -29.08 -18.57
C VAL A 835 -10.82 -28.36 -18.97
N ASN A 836 -10.18 -28.80 -20.05
CA ASN A 836 -8.90 -28.32 -20.56
C ASN A 836 -9.06 -27.63 -21.93
N PHE A 837 -8.10 -26.78 -22.31
CA PHE A 837 -8.10 -26.03 -23.59
C PHE A 837 -9.40 -25.26 -23.82
N LYS A 838 -9.72 -24.37 -22.86
CA LYS A 838 -11.00 -23.63 -22.84
C LYS A 838 -11.00 -22.48 -23.85
N ARG A 839 -9.86 -21.80 -24.02
CA ARG A 839 -9.74 -20.60 -24.85
C ARG A 839 -9.78 -20.96 -26.33
N GLU A 840 -10.21 -20.00 -27.16
CA GLU A 840 -10.22 -20.14 -28.62
C GLU A 840 -8.82 -20.44 -29.16
N HIS A 841 -7.82 -19.70 -28.67
CA HIS A 841 -6.40 -19.87 -29.01
C HIS A 841 -5.91 -21.31 -28.75
N ASP A 842 -6.13 -21.83 -27.54
CA ASP A 842 -5.69 -23.18 -27.14
C ASP A 842 -6.19 -24.26 -28.12
N LYS A 843 -7.46 -24.16 -28.52
CA LYS A 843 -8.10 -25.10 -29.45
C LYS A 843 -7.48 -24.99 -30.84
N LYS A 844 -7.22 -23.76 -31.30
CA LYS A 844 -6.58 -23.50 -32.61
C LYS A 844 -5.17 -24.10 -32.66
N VAL A 845 -4.34 -23.83 -31.65
CA VAL A 845 -2.98 -24.37 -31.54
C VAL A 845 -3.00 -25.90 -31.55
N CYS A 846 -3.86 -26.52 -30.75
CA CYS A 846 -4.00 -27.98 -30.72
C CYS A 846 -4.46 -28.54 -32.08
N CYS A 847 -5.40 -27.87 -32.76
CA CYS A 847 -5.86 -28.28 -34.09
C CYS A 847 -4.72 -28.24 -35.11
N LEU A 848 -3.94 -27.15 -35.13
CA LEU A 848 -2.83 -26.97 -36.06
C LEU A 848 -1.76 -28.07 -35.84
N GLY A 849 -1.36 -28.29 -34.59
CA GLY A 849 -0.38 -29.32 -34.25
C GLY A 849 -0.82 -30.74 -34.66
N LEU A 850 -2.06 -31.13 -34.37
CA LEU A 850 -2.58 -32.44 -34.74
C LEU A 850 -2.82 -32.58 -36.26
N THR A 851 -3.20 -31.51 -36.95
CA THR A 851 -3.40 -31.52 -38.40
C THR A 851 -2.06 -31.66 -39.13
N SER A 852 -0.99 -31.07 -38.61
CA SER A 852 0.37 -31.24 -39.14
C SER A 852 0.85 -32.69 -39.15
N LEU A 853 0.36 -33.53 -38.23
CA LEU A 853 0.63 -34.98 -38.23
C LEU A 853 -0.09 -35.71 -39.37
N ILE A 854 -1.29 -35.29 -39.75
CA ILE A 854 -2.06 -35.90 -40.85
C ILE A 854 -1.36 -35.68 -42.19
N GLY A 855 -0.61 -34.59 -42.33
CA GLY A 855 0.18 -34.29 -43.53
C GLY A 855 1.43 -35.17 -43.71
N LEU A 856 1.76 -36.04 -42.75
CA LEU A 856 2.95 -36.88 -42.83
C LEU A 856 2.72 -38.16 -43.67
N PRO A 857 3.79 -38.72 -44.28
CA PRO A 857 3.73 -40.01 -44.96
C PRO A 857 3.24 -41.15 -44.05
N ALA A 858 2.39 -42.04 -44.57
CA ALA A 858 1.71 -43.10 -43.82
C ALA A 858 2.65 -44.14 -43.17
N ASP A 859 3.90 -44.20 -43.60
CA ASP A 859 4.98 -45.03 -43.07
C ASP A 859 5.57 -44.50 -41.74
N LYS A 860 5.23 -43.26 -41.35
CA LYS A 860 5.76 -42.60 -40.15
C LYS A 860 4.81 -42.62 -38.94
N ILE A 861 3.54 -42.96 -39.12
CA ILE A 861 2.52 -42.99 -38.05
C ILE A 861 1.82 -44.36 -38.04
N PRO A 862 1.76 -45.08 -36.91
CA PRO A 862 0.99 -46.31 -36.79
C PRO A 862 -0.51 -46.09 -37.11
N ALA A 863 -1.13 -47.00 -37.87
CA ALA A 863 -2.52 -46.85 -38.32
C ALA A 863 -3.53 -46.66 -37.16
N GLU A 864 -3.30 -47.29 -36.00
CA GLU A 864 -4.13 -47.14 -34.80
C GLU A 864 -4.00 -45.76 -34.14
N ALA A 865 -2.84 -45.12 -34.24
CA ALA A 865 -2.63 -43.76 -33.75
C ALA A 865 -3.28 -42.72 -34.68
N LEU A 866 -3.30 -42.99 -35.98
CA LEU A 866 -3.87 -42.11 -37.00
C LEU A 866 -5.39 -41.95 -36.85
N ASP A 867 -6.11 -43.03 -36.51
CA ASP A 867 -7.56 -42.98 -36.22
C ASP A 867 -7.87 -42.12 -34.98
N ARG A 868 -7.07 -42.26 -33.93
CA ARG A 868 -7.19 -41.44 -32.70
C ARG A 868 -6.89 -39.96 -32.96
N ILE A 869 -5.81 -39.66 -33.70
CA ILE A 869 -5.44 -38.30 -34.09
C ILE A 869 -6.58 -37.69 -34.91
N PHE A 870 -7.07 -38.39 -35.93
CA PHE A 870 -8.14 -37.89 -36.80
C PHE A 870 -9.42 -37.58 -36.02
N LYS A 871 -9.84 -38.48 -35.12
CA LYS A 871 -11.01 -38.27 -34.27
C LYS A 871 -10.85 -37.07 -33.33
N ALA A 872 -9.70 -36.96 -32.65
CA ALA A 872 -9.41 -35.85 -31.75
C ALA A 872 -9.37 -34.50 -32.48
N THR A 873 -8.75 -34.45 -33.66
CA THR A 873 -8.71 -33.26 -34.52
C THR A 873 -10.12 -32.85 -34.95
N LEU A 874 -10.97 -33.80 -35.37
CA LEU A 874 -12.33 -33.50 -35.79
C LEU A 874 -13.17 -32.94 -34.62
N GLU A 875 -13.09 -33.56 -33.44
CA GLU A 875 -13.80 -33.09 -32.24
C GLU A 875 -13.34 -31.68 -31.80
N LEU A 876 -12.05 -31.39 -31.91
CA LEU A 876 -11.50 -30.06 -31.64
C LEU A 876 -11.92 -29.02 -32.67
N LEU A 877 -11.89 -29.35 -33.98
CA LEU A 877 -12.31 -28.45 -35.05
C LEU A 877 -13.79 -28.09 -34.95
N VAL A 878 -14.66 -29.04 -34.58
CA VAL A 878 -16.08 -28.77 -34.31
C VAL A 878 -16.23 -27.83 -33.11
N ALA A 879 -15.51 -28.10 -32.01
CA ALA A 879 -15.56 -27.25 -30.82
C ALA A 879 -15.03 -25.83 -31.09
N TYR A 880 -13.94 -25.69 -31.86
CA TYR A 880 -13.38 -24.42 -32.29
C TYR A 880 -14.36 -23.65 -33.18
N LYS A 881 -14.94 -24.32 -34.19
CA LYS A 881 -15.94 -23.71 -35.08
C LYS A 881 -17.16 -23.18 -34.31
N ASN A 882 -17.67 -23.96 -33.35
CA ASN A 882 -18.81 -23.54 -32.54
C ASN A 882 -18.49 -22.30 -31.71
N GLN A 883 -17.33 -22.27 -31.05
CA GLN A 883 -16.90 -21.12 -30.26
C GLN A 883 -16.66 -19.87 -31.12
N VAL A 884 -16.03 -20.00 -32.28
CA VAL A 884 -15.87 -18.86 -33.21
C VAL A 884 -17.22 -18.32 -33.70
N ALA A 885 -18.22 -19.20 -33.86
CA ALA A 885 -19.57 -18.79 -34.25
C ALA A 885 -20.34 -18.13 -33.10
N GLU A 886 -20.11 -18.55 -31.85
CA GLU A 886 -20.67 -17.90 -30.65
C GLU A 886 -20.03 -16.52 -30.44
N ASN A 887 -18.70 -16.42 -30.48
CA ASN A 887 -17.98 -15.15 -30.35
C ASN A 887 -18.38 -14.15 -31.44
N LYS A 888 -18.62 -14.60 -32.68
CA LYS A 888 -19.10 -13.71 -33.75
C LYS A 888 -20.51 -13.19 -33.52
N LYS A 889 -21.40 -13.99 -32.91
CA LYS A 889 -22.76 -13.55 -32.60
C LYS A 889 -22.77 -12.55 -31.44
N GLN A 890 -21.97 -12.80 -30.40
CA GLN A 890 -21.77 -11.83 -29.32
C GLN A 890 -21.19 -10.52 -29.87
N ASN A 891 -20.13 -10.57 -30.69
CA ASN A 891 -19.57 -9.35 -31.29
C ASN A 891 -20.53 -8.63 -32.27
N GLU A 892 -21.51 -9.33 -32.87
CA GLU A 892 -22.55 -8.74 -33.72
C GLU A 892 -23.70 -8.15 -32.87
N GLU A 893 -24.05 -8.77 -31.74
CA GLU A 893 -25.03 -8.26 -30.76
C GLU A 893 -24.47 -7.04 -30.00
N ASP A 894 -23.20 -7.08 -29.57
CA ASP A 894 -22.50 -5.97 -28.92
C ASP A 894 -22.25 -4.78 -29.87
N ALA A 895 -22.22 -5.01 -31.18
CA ALA A 895 -22.13 -3.95 -32.18
C ALA A 895 -23.47 -3.25 -32.47
N ASP A 896 -24.59 -3.94 -32.23
CA ASP A 896 -25.95 -3.40 -32.38
C ASP A 896 -26.49 -2.78 -31.07
N ASP A 897 -25.97 -3.16 -29.90
CA ASP A 897 -26.33 -2.62 -28.56
C ASP A 897 -25.35 -1.55 -28.01
N MET A 898 -24.58 -0.87 -28.88
CA MET A 898 -23.87 0.38 -28.56
C MET A 898 -24.83 1.58 -28.37
N ASP A 899 -25.97 1.36 -27.72
CA ASP A 899 -26.92 2.37 -27.25
C ASP A 899 -27.74 1.85 -26.05
N GLY A 900 -27.13 1.07 -25.15
CA GLY A 900 -27.79 0.59 -23.95
C GLY A 900 -26.87 -0.06 -22.93
N PHE A 901 -26.37 0.73 -21.98
CA PHE A 901 -25.86 0.23 -20.71
C PHE A 901 -26.95 -0.60 -20.03
N ASP A 902 -26.69 -1.88 -19.74
CA ASP A 902 -27.20 -2.52 -18.53
C ASP A 902 -26.26 -3.66 -18.10
N ALA A 903 -26.03 -3.66 -16.80
CA ALA A 903 -25.10 -4.51 -16.08
C ALA A 903 -25.76 -5.83 -15.65
N ASP A 904 -24.86 -6.78 -15.33
CA ASP A 904 -25.03 -7.94 -14.44
C ASP A 904 -25.60 -9.23 -15.03
N GLU A 905 -24.79 -10.29 -15.03
CA GLU A 905 -24.84 -11.38 -14.03
C GLU A 905 -23.78 -12.45 -14.40
N GLU A 906 -22.60 -12.43 -13.77
CA GLU A 906 -21.75 -13.64 -13.65
C GLU A 906 -21.90 -14.21 -12.24
N ASP A 907 -22.34 -15.47 -12.19
CA ASP A 907 -22.48 -16.32 -11.01
C ASP A 907 -21.10 -16.62 -10.39
N ASP A 908 -20.77 -15.96 -9.28
CA ASP A 908 -19.66 -16.33 -8.42
C ASP A 908 -20.05 -17.48 -7.47
N GLU A 909 -19.37 -18.62 -7.62
CA GLU A 909 -19.39 -19.72 -6.64
C GLU A 909 -18.59 -19.30 -5.39
N GLU A 910 -19.30 -19.03 -4.30
CA GLU A 910 -18.78 -18.80 -2.94
C GLU A 910 -17.73 -19.86 -2.52
N VAL A 911 -16.51 -19.41 -2.21
CA VAL A 911 -15.55 -20.14 -1.37
C VAL A 911 -15.40 -19.39 -0.05
N ASP A 912 -16.02 -19.96 0.97
CA ASP A 912 -16.02 -19.52 2.36
C ASP A 912 -14.62 -19.65 2.99
N SER A 913 -14.00 -18.53 3.39
CA SER A 913 -12.77 -18.51 4.20
C SER A 913 -12.76 -17.31 5.15
N ASP A 914 -13.43 -17.48 6.29
CA ASP A 914 -13.32 -16.66 7.51
C ASP A 914 -11.86 -16.53 7.99
N LYS A 915 -11.21 -15.39 7.73
CA LYS A 915 -10.15 -14.81 8.59
C LYS A 915 -10.08 -13.29 8.41
N GLU A 916 -10.61 -12.54 9.36
CA GLU A 916 -10.33 -11.11 9.47
C GLU A 916 -9.85 -10.75 10.88
N MET A 917 -8.91 -9.80 10.92
CA MET A 917 -8.53 -8.87 12.01
C MET A 917 -7.18 -9.09 12.72
N GLY A 918 -6.12 -8.45 12.20
CA GLY A 918 -5.06 -7.88 13.05
C GLY A 918 -3.76 -7.44 12.37
N LEU A 919 -3.68 -6.13 12.05
CA LEU A 919 -2.55 -5.29 11.59
C LEU A 919 -2.35 -5.21 10.10
N ASP A 920 -2.21 -3.95 9.65
CA ASP A 920 -1.29 -3.45 8.63
C ASP A 920 -0.97 -4.44 7.52
N ASP A 921 -1.72 -4.33 6.43
CA ASP A 921 -1.21 -4.01 5.09
C ASP A 921 -2.43 -3.55 4.26
N GLU A 922 -2.30 -2.43 3.56
CA GLU A 922 -3.32 -1.88 2.66
C GLU A 922 -3.25 -2.64 1.33
N ASP A 923 -4.08 -3.68 1.17
CA ASP A 923 -4.46 -4.18 -0.16
C ASP A 923 -5.45 -3.19 -0.78
N GLY A 924 -4.91 -2.29 -1.59
CA GLY A 924 -5.65 -1.42 -2.49
C GLY A 924 -5.54 -1.94 -3.92
N ASP A 925 -6.16 -3.08 -4.23
CA ASP A 925 -6.31 -3.58 -5.61
C ASP A 925 -7.76 -3.94 -5.88
N GLU A 926 -8.55 -2.94 -6.26
CA GLU A 926 -9.80 -3.13 -6.99
C GLU A 926 -9.95 -2.03 -8.06
N VAL A 927 -8.86 -1.70 -8.76
CA VAL A 927 -8.90 -0.98 -10.05
C VAL A 927 -7.77 -1.52 -10.94
N SER A 928 -7.89 -2.75 -11.42
CA SER A 928 -7.04 -3.24 -12.53
C SER A 928 -7.57 -4.45 -13.29
N SER A 929 -8.59 -5.19 -12.82
CA SER A 929 -9.03 -6.39 -13.54
C SER A 929 -9.77 -6.09 -14.86
N LEU A 930 -10.40 -4.93 -15.02
CA LEU A 930 -11.13 -4.53 -16.24
C LEU A 930 -10.23 -3.88 -17.30
N GLU A 931 -9.17 -3.17 -16.88
CA GLU A 931 -8.18 -2.55 -17.78
C GLU A 931 -7.10 -3.54 -18.21
N LEU A 932 -6.62 -4.43 -17.34
CA LEU A 932 -5.77 -5.56 -17.73
C LEU A 932 -6.52 -6.60 -18.57
N GLN A 933 -7.84 -6.77 -18.38
CA GLN A 933 -8.64 -7.59 -19.30
C GLN A 933 -8.89 -6.88 -20.63
N LYS A 934 -8.99 -5.55 -20.68
CA LYS A 934 -9.02 -4.80 -21.95
C LYS A 934 -7.68 -4.85 -22.67
N LEU A 935 -6.55 -4.67 -21.99
CA LEU A 935 -5.21 -4.84 -22.55
C LEU A 935 -4.95 -6.29 -22.95
N ALA A 936 -5.37 -7.29 -22.16
CA ALA A 936 -5.28 -8.69 -22.55
C ALA A 936 -6.24 -9.04 -23.71
N ALA A 937 -7.39 -8.36 -23.83
CA ALA A 937 -8.33 -8.49 -24.94
C ALA A 937 -7.83 -7.81 -26.21
N GLU A 938 -7.15 -6.66 -26.10
CA GLU A 938 -6.52 -5.94 -27.21
C GLU A 938 -5.21 -6.60 -27.66
N VAL A 939 -4.44 -7.17 -26.72
CA VAL A 939 -3.31 -8.06 -27.02
C VAL A 939 -3.81 -9.37 -27.64
N CYS A 940 -4.94 -9.92 -27.20
CA CYS A 940 -5.61 -11.04 -27.87
C CYS A 940 -6.13 -10.66 -29.28
N PHE A 941 -6.64 -9.44 -29.46
CA PHE A 941 -7.03 -8.89 -30.76
C PHE A 941 -5.81 -8.66 -31.66
N PHE A 942 -4.66 -8.31 -31.09
CA PHE A 942 -3.39 -8.19 -31.79
C PHE A 942 -2.79 -9.54 -32.15
N PHE A 943 -2.83 -10.56 -31.28
CA PHE A 943 -2.50 -11.93 -31.66
C PHE A 943 -3.40 -12.44 -32.80
N GLN A 944 -4.69 -12.11 -32.77
CA GLN A 944 -5.62 -12.39 -33.88
C GLN A 944 -5.28 -11.60 -35.16
N SER A 945 -4.74 -10.39 -35.06
CA SER A 945 -4.35 -9.53 -36.19
C SER A 945 -2.99 -9.88 -36.80
N VAL A 946 -2.00 -10.25 -35.98
CA VAL A 946 -0.71 -10.81 -36.42
C VAL A 946 -0.92 -12.16 -37.11
N LEU A 947 -1.87 -12.96 -36.64
CA LEU A 947 -2.33 -14.16 -37.34
C LEU A 947 -3.16 -13.86 -38.61
N ALA A 948 -3.85 -12.72 -38.70
CA ALA A 948 -4.54 -12.31 -39.93
C ALA A 948 -3.56 -11.93 -41.06
N CYS A 949 -2.34 -11.45 -40.74
CA CYS A 949 -1.28 -11.25 -41.73
C CYS A 949 -0.72 -12.56 -42.31
N THR A 950 -0.96 -13.72 -41.67
CA THR A 950 -0.61 -15.04 -42.25
C THR A 950 -1.64 -15.58 -43.25
N ASN A 951 -2.80 -14.91 -43.42
CA ASN A 951 -3.81 -15.27 -44.44
C ASN A 951 -3.47 -14.78 -45.87
N HIS A 952 -2.27 -14.25 -46.11
CA HIS A 952 -1.76 -13.94 -47.45
C HIS A 952 -0.72 -14.95 -47.97
N LEU A 953 -0.92 -16.25 -47.72
CA LEU A 953 -0.29 -17.29 -48.54
C LEU A 953 -1.35 -18.33 -48.91
N SER A 954 -1.85 -18.17 -50.14
CA SER A 954 -2.73 -19.11 -50.83
C SER A 954 -2.14 -20.52 -50.86
N TRP A 955 -2.85 -21.49 -50.27
CA TRP A 955 -3.41 -22.67 -50.95
C TRP A 955 -4.72 -23.09 -50.28
#